data_AF-A0A142XC57-F1
#
_entry.id   AF-A0A142XC57-F1
#
_cell.length_a   1.000
_cell.length_b   1.000
_cell.length_c   1.000
_cell.angle_alpha   90.00
_cell.angle_beta   90.00
_cell.angle_gamma   90.00
#
_symmetry.space_group_name_H-M   'P 1'
#
loop_
_entity.id
_entity.type
_entity.pdbx_description
1 polymer ?
#
loop_
_entity_poly.entity_id
_entity_poly.type
_entity_poly.pdbx_seq_one_letter_code
_entity_poly.pdbx_strand_id
1 'polypeptide(L)'
;MSTPSDVLTIGMATHREPDHVWFTLTALHANHPRCRYVVVDNSPERCRRTESITRAVGGAYYHRPDLTGTSAPRDAVFRFAETPWVMCIDSHVILETGAVAAAIDYARAHPDSRDIIQGPMIHDDGAGLSTHWNQPAAPGLWGMWERDPRGGDAAGAPFEIPMMGLGLWMMRREAWPGFNPLFRGFGGEEGYTHELVRQRGGRAMCLPALRWRHKFRDTSGFTAPPYPLRLEDHVWNLLVGHREVGIGALPQIHEHFGRRLPEGTWRDLVSRSEAAQPFGGPRPEIERQRILAVWYSDSAPPKQLLAKSILSVTASAAQTGRHDVTVSQCAWDPYIGTGKPEFNSTYSGEKRRGYDTIVAQIRQAVAHATGRGETYDAVAFCEHDVLYPPSYFDRIGDALAANPTAPVVSNLDYIGLNGTGWQRVRERHEPLHQLTLRWDVFQANLARAEREAKTGQPVILEPDHGGQRTNWARLPVGDSTPMPSVHVNHTHGRFTSHGDVCYEPRGYSLTHPHWGEARHWWPGEMTTVANVAQVVAPSGCGACEANKHDTLAKWFAGASAQPSDFHEHVGTLRDLAKMCDSATELSLWQKPADVAIAFGLESEINPGTFTSICPRPKPQWDRLTKWMGGRFTGFAADPASAPVAPTDLLFIDTDHTANALMPLLEAHHERVAKYLVVHCTVTFGETGDRPDAPGVMHALRAFCLKHPEWVVKRHDRNNHGLMVLSRCPEDVKQLPSLWRKAMNYTAAMIRHKAAGSPVVSLEVLEERQGHCATCEDRALDACAACGCPLEAKLPLATETCGLAKKGREPKWKAAA
;
A
#
# COMPACT_ATOMS: atom_id res chain seq x y z
N MET A 1 9.77 11.93 -40.87
CA MET A 1 8.57 12.34 -40.10
C MET A 1 8.67 11.71 -38.73
N SER A 2 8.38 12.43 -37.64
CA SER A 2 8.37 11.88 -36.28
C SER A 2 7.32 10.75 -36.17
N THR A 3 7.68 9.65 -35.51
CA THR A 3 6.73 8.56 -35.26
C THR A 3 5.67 9.03 -34.25
N PRO A 4 4.46 8.43 -34.20
CA PRO A 4 3.48 8.74 -33.15
C PRO A 4 4.07 8.72 -31.73
N SER A 5 4.96 7.77 -31.44
CA SER A 5 5.71 7.63 -30.17
C SER A 5 6.71 8.75 -29.89
N ASP A 6 7.01 9.62 -30.85
CA ASP A 6 7.84 10.82 -30.65
C ASP A 6 7.01 12.07 -30.39
N VAL A 7 5.69 12.02 -30.65
CA VAL A 7 4.79 13.18 -30.55
C VAL A 7 4.03 13.18 -29.22
N LEU A 8 3.41 12.04 -28.85
CA LEU A 8 2.44 11.97 -27.77
C LEU A 8 2.77 10.88 -26.75
N THR A 9 2.76 11.25 -25.48
CA THR A 9 2.71 10.34 -24.34
C THR A 9 1.28 10.34 -23.82
N ILE A 10 0.69 9.15 -23.70
CA ILE A 10 -0.60 8.96 -23.03
C ILE A 10 -0.30 8.38 -21.65
N GLY A 11 -0.70 9.06 -20.59
CA GLY A 11 -0.49 8.58 -19.24
C GLY A 11 -1.69 8.70 -18.33
N MET A 12 -1.59 8.00 -17.19
CA MET A 12 -2.66 7.94 -16.19
C MET A 12 -2.10 7.88 -14.78
N ALA A 13 -2.83 8.49 -13.85
CA ALA A 13 -2.71 8.22 -12.43
C ALA A 13 -3.63 7.06 -12.05
N THR A 14 -3.18 6.15 -11.19
CA THR A 14 -3.97 5.01 -10.72
C THR A 14 -3.78 4.76 -9.23
N HIS A 15 -4.85 4.32 -8.58
CA HIS A 15 -4.88 3.98 -7.16
C HIS A 15 -5.68 2.70 -6.96
N ARG A 16 -4.98 1.57 -6.76
CA ARG A 16 -5.59 0.24 -6.50
C ARG A 16 -6.60 -0.23 -7.55
N GLU A 17 -6.41 0.13 -8.83
CA GLU A 17 -7.32 -0.25 -9.93
C GLU A 17 -6.62 -1.01 -11.08
N PRO A 18 -6.02 -2.19 -10.85
CA PRO A 18 -5.28 -2.91 -11.88
C PRO A 18 -6.16 -3.36 -13.06
N ASP A 19 -7.43 -3.69 -12.83
CA ASP A 19 -8.35 -4.11 -13.90
C ASP A 19 -8.65 -2.97 -14.86
N HIS A 20 -8.90 -1.77 -14.35
CA HIS A 20 -9.16 -0.59 -15.19
C HIS A 20 -7.93 -0.25 -16.03
N VAL A 21 -6.74 -0.26 -15.43
CA VAL A 21 -5.48 -0.07 -16.16
C VAL A 21 -5.33 -1.11 -17.28
N TRP A 22 -5.66 -2.39 -17.02
CA TRP A 22 -5.64 -3.42 -18.05
C TRP A 22 -6.57 -3.11 -19.22
N PHE A 23 -7.84 -2.77 -18.95
CA PHE A 23 -8.80 -2.44 -19.99
C PHE A 23 -8.33 -1.25 -20.83
N THR A 24 -7.95 -0.14 -20.18
CA THR A 24 -7.54 1.09 -20.85
C THR A 24 -6.29 0.89 -21.70
N LEU A 25 -5.21 0.33 -21.14
CA LEU A 25 -3.95 0.14 -21.87
C LEU A 25 -4.07 -0.90 -22.98
N THR A 26 -4.83 -1.98 -22.76
CA THR A 26 -5.06 -2.99 -23.81
C THR A 26 -5.86 -2.40 -24.97
N ALA A 27 -6.91 -1.61 -24.68
CA ALA A 27 -7.69 -0.94 -25.70
C ALA A 27 -6.85 0.07 -26.51
N LEU A 28 -6.01 0.86 -25.85
CA LEU A 28 -5.05 1.76 -26.50
C LEU A 28 -4.08 0.99 -27.40
N HIS A 29 -3.45 -0.08 -26.87
CA HIS A 29 -2.44 -0.84 -27.60
C HIS A 29 -3.02 -1.59 -28.80
N ALA A 30 -4.27 -2.08 -28.70
CA ALA A 30 -4.90 -2.90 -29.73
C ALA A 30 -5.57 -2.07 -30.84
N ASN A 31 -6.16 -0.91 -30.52
CA ASN A 31 -7.06 -0.20 -31.44
C ASN A 31 -6.54 1.16 -31.94
N HIS A 32 -5.42 1.65 -31.40
CA HIS A 32 -4.93 3.00 -31.68
C HIS A 32 -3.47 3.00 -32.18
N PRO A 33 -3.02 4.09 -32.85
CA PRO A 33 -1.61 4.28 -33.12
C PRO A 33 -0.77 4.15 -31.84
N ARG A 34 0.39 3.49 -31.94
CA ARG A 34 1.27 3.26 -30.79
C ARG A 34 1.89 4.57 -30.31
N CYS A 35 1.55 4.95 -29.08
CA CYS A 35 2.13 6.09 -28.35
C CYS A 35 3.06 5.59 -27.23
N ARG A 36 3.75 6.51 -26.56
CA ARG A 36 4.39 6.18 -25.27
C ARG A 36 3.34 6.12 -24.18
N TYR A 37 3.49 5.19 -23.24
CA TYR A 37 2.57 5.03 -22.13
C TYR A 37 3.27 5.25 -20.78
N VAL A 38 2.64 6.01 -19.89
CA VAL A 38 3.12 6.27 -18.52
C VAL A 38 2.02 5.95 -17.52
N VAL A 39 2.33 5.14 -16.51
CA VAL A 39 1.42 4.87 -15.39
C VAL A 39 2.08 5.32 -14.09
N VAL A 40 1.44 6.26 -13.40
CA VAL A 40 1.82 6.71 -12.06
C VAL A 40 0.88 6.05 -11.05
N ASP A 41 1.40 5.08 -10.31
CA ASP A 41 0.67 4.36 -9.26
C ASP A 41 0.97 5.02 -7.91
N ASN A 42 -0.02 5.69 -7.34
CA ASN A 42 0.09 6.33 -6.03
C ASN A 42 -0.58 5.53 -4.90
N SER A 43 -0.80 4.24 -5.11
CA SER A 43 -1.25 3.33 -4.06
C SER A 43 -0.19 3.22 -2.95
N PRO A 44 -0.56 3.10 -1.66
CA PRO A 44 0.42 2.92 -0.58
C PRO A 44 1.35 1.72 -0.81
N GLU A 45 0.80 0.64 -1.37
CA GLU A 45 1.53 -0.57 -1.74
C GLU A 45 1.73 -0.66 -3.25
N ARG A 46 2.89 -1.18 -3.66
CA ARG A 46 3.25 -1.37 -5.06
C ARG A 46 2.40 -2.46 -5.71
N CYS A 47 1.61 -2.12 -6.72
CA CYS A 47 0.78 -3.11 -7.42
C CYS A 47 1.54 -3.82 -8.56
N ARG A 48 1.98 -5.06 -8.32
CA ARG A 48 2.68 -5.87 -9.35
C ARG A 48 1.86 -6.13 -10.60
N ARG A 49 0.53 -6.23 -10.45
CA ARG A 49 -0.37 -6.45 -11.58
C ARG A 49 -0.38 -5.24 -12.49
N THR A 50 -0.58 -4.04 -11.94
CA THR A 50 -0.49 -2.76 -12.66
C THR A 50 0.87 -2.61 -13.35
N GLU A 51 1.97 -2.90 -12.66
CA GLU A 51 3.30 -2.87 -13.27
C GLU A 51 3.40 -3.82 -14.46
N SER A 52 3.00 -5.09 -14.28
CA SER A 52 3.12 -6.12 -15.31
C SER A 52 2.31 -5.76 -16.56
N ILE A 53 1.08 -5.27 -16.36
CA ILE A 53 0.21 -4.76 -17.44
C ILE A 53 0.89 -3.63 -18.19
N THR A 54 1.41 -2.65 -17.46
CA THR A 54 2.07 -1.47 -18.05
C THR A 54 3.27 -1.87 -18.90
N ARG A 55 4.12 -2.77 -18.38
CA ARG A 55 5.30 -3.26 -19.09
C ARG A 55 4.92 -4.12 -20.31
N ALA A 56 3.83 -4.88 -20.24
CA ALA A 56 3.38 -5.73 -21.34
C ALA A 56 3.04 -4.94 -22.62
N VAL A 57 2.55 -3.70 -22.47
CA VAL A 57 2.29 -2.80 -23.61
C VAL A 57 3.49 -1.91 -23.97
N GLY A 58 4.66 -2.12 -23.34
CA GLY A 58 5.87 -1.32 -23.51
C GLY A 58 5.85 0.03 -22.79
N GLY A 59 4.97 0.22 -21.81
CA GLY A 59 4.86 1.44 -21.02
C GLY A 59 5.84 1.54 -19.85
N ALA A 60 6.01 2.75 -19.33
CA ALA A 60 6.76 3.05 -18.12
C ALA A 60 5.84 3.06 -16.89
N TYR A 61 6.23 2.32 -15.83
CA TYR A 61 5.51 2.24 -14.57
C TYR A 61 6.32 2.93 -13.46
N TYR A 62 5.68 3.85 -12.75
CA TYR A 62 6.25 4.59 -11.62
C TYR A 62 5.38 4.41 -10.37
N HIS A 63 5.94 3.82 -9.32
CA HIS A 63 5.27 3.72 -8.01
C HIS A 63 5.67 4.91 -7.14
N ARG A 64 4.71 5.82 -6.90
CA ARG A 64 4.91 7.11 -6.23
C ARG A 64 3.84 7.34 -5.14
N PRO A 65 3.85 6.56 -4.05
CA PRO A 65 2.91 6.72 -2.93
C PRO A 65 3.05 8.06 -2.18
N ASP A 66 4.14 8.80 -2.40
CA ASP A 66 4.31 10.17 -1.91
C ASP A 66 3.45 11.19 -2.66
N LEU A 67 3.08 10.90 -3.91
CA LEU A 67 2.22 11.75 -4.72
C LEU A 67 0.74 11.49 -4.39
N THR A 68 0.33 12.00 -3.22
CA THR A 68 -1.02 11.79 -2.69
C THR A 68 -2.09 12.65 -3.38
N GLY A 69 -3.34 12.24 -3.23
CA GLY A 69 -4.49 12.90 -3.85
C GLY A 69 -4.56 12.66 -5.36
N THR A 70 -5.40 13.44 -6.05
CA THR A 70 -5.60 13.30 -7.50
C THR A 70 -4.64 14.14 -8.33
N SER A 71 -4.27 15.32 -7.84
CA SER A 71 -3.56 16.33 -8.63
C SER A 71 -2.07 16.02 -8.78
N ALA A 72 -1.39 15.68 -7.69
CA ALA A 72 0.05 15.38 -7.71
C ALA A 72 0.45 14.22 -8.66
N PRO A 73 -0.24 13.06 -8.69
CA PRO A 73 0.13 11.99 -9.62
C PRO A 73 -0.23 12.31 -11.07
N ARG A 74 -1.28 13.09 -11.34
CA ARG A 74 -1.63 13.59 -12.68
C ARG A 74 -0.59 14.60 -13.19
N ASP A 75 -0.10 15.46 -12.31
CA ASP A 75 1.03 16.35 -12.64
C ASP A 75 2.29 15.56 -13.01
N ALA A 76 2.56 14.48 -12.27
CA ALA A 76 3.70 13.62 -12.53
C ALA A 76 3.63 12.90 -13.89
N VAL A 77 2.43 12.64 -14.44
CA VAL A 77 2.29 12.15 -15.82
C VAL A 77 2.93 13.11 -16.81
N PHE A 78 2.71 14.43 -16.66
CA PHE A 78 3.35 15.43 -17.50
C PHE A 78 4.86 15.49 -17.30
N ARG A 79 5.32 15.37 -16.05
CA ARG A 79 6.74 15.43 -15.70
C ARG A 79 7.54 14.23 -16.24
N PHE A 80 6.98 13.02 -16.13
CA PHE A 80 7.65 11.79 -16.56
C PHE A 80 7.46 11.48 -18.06
N ALA A 81 6.63 12.26 -18.77
CA ALA A 81 6.48 12.12 -20.20
C ALA A 81 7.77 12.53 -20.92
N GLU A 82 8.15 11.77 -21.95
CA GLU A 82 9.36 12.00 -22.75
C GLU A 82 9.06 12.67 -24.10
N THR A 83 7.81 13.07 -24.35
CA THR A 83 7.36 13.67 -25.62
C THR A 83 6.90 15.12 -25.45
N PRO A 84 6.86 15.92 -26.53
CA PRO A 84 6.41 17.31 -26.47
C PRO A 84 4.95 17.47 -26.05
N TRP A 85 4.09 16.51 -26.41
CA TRP A 85 2.68 16.49 -26.02
C TRP A 85 2.38 15.36 -25.06
N VAL A 86 1.48 15.64 -24.11
CA VAL A 86 1.04 14.67 -23.10
C VAL A 86 -0.49 14.68 -23.06
N MET A 87 -1.09 13.49 -23.09
CA MET A 87 -2.50 13.27 -22.80
C MET A 87 -2.60 12.53 -21.47
N CYS A 88 -3.27 13.14 -20.49
CA CYS A 88 -3.59 12.49 -19.24
C CYS A 88 -5.03 11.98 -19.30
N ILE A 89 -5.23 10.72 -18.92
CA ILE A 89 -6.53 10.06 -18.85
C ILE A 89 -6.69 9.39 -17.48
N ASP A 90 -7.93 9.23 -17.04
CA ASP A 90 -8.22 8.32 -15.92
C ASP A 90 -7.90 6.87 -16.30
N SER A 91 -7.60 6.05 -15.29
CA SER A 91 -7.30 4.62 -15.44
C SER A 91 -8.45 3.81 -16.04
N HIS A 92 -9.67 4.36 -16.08
CA HIS A 92 -10.93 3.73 -16.48
C HIS A 92 -11.61 4.50 -17.63
N VAL A 93 -10.83 4.92 -18.62
CA VAL A 93 -11.29 5.62 -19.83
C VAL A 93 -11.05 4.77 -21.07
N ILE A 94 -12.02 4.79 -21.99
CA ILE A 94 -11.88 4.17 -23.31
C ILE A 94 -11.94 5.27 -24.38
N LEU A 95 -10.96 5.29 -25.27
CA LEU A 95 -10.95 6.18 -26.43
C LEU A 95 -11.62 5.52 -27.64
N GLU A 96 -12.55 6.22 -28.28
CA GLU A 96 -13.21 5.77 -29.51
C GLU A 96 -12.22 5.70 -30.67
N THR A 97 -12.45 4.76 -31.60
CA THR A 97 -11.56 4.55 -32.75
C THR A 97 -11.27 5.85 -33.50
N GLY A 98 -9.99 6.14 -33.76
CA GLY A 98 -9.55 7.36 -34.44
C GLY A 98 -9.24 8.54 -33.51
N ALA A 99 -9.65 8.51 -32.24
CA ALA A 99 -9.42 9.60 -31.30
C ALA A 99 -7.93 9.90 -31.06
N VAL A 100 -7.10 8.87 -30.90
CA VAL A 100 -5.64 9.04 -30.72
C VAL A 100 -4.98 9.57 -31.99
N ALA A 101 -5.44 9.15 -33.18
CA ALA A 101 -4.94 9.68 -34.44
C ALA A 101 -5.22 11.19 -34.56
N ALA A 102 -6.45 11.61 -34.24
CA ALA A 102 -6.82 13.01 -34.23
C ALA A 102 -6.02 13.84 -33.21
N ALA A 103 -5.74 13.28 -32.03
CA ALA A 103 -4.87 13.93 -31.04
C ALA A 103 -3.44 14.14 -31.56
N ILE A 104 -2.86 13.13 -32.22
CA ILE A 104 -1.52 13.24 -32.83
C ILE A 104 -1.51 14.29 -33.95
N ASP A 105 -2.54 14.29 -34.81
CA ASP A 105 -2.64 15.24 -35.91
C ASP A 105 -2.81 16.67 -35.38
N TYR A 106 -3.60 16.87 -34.34
CA TYR A 106 -3.71 18.16 -33.65
C TYR A 106 -2.36 18.61 -33.08
N ALA A 107 -1.65 17.71 -32.38
CA ALA A 107 -0.35 18.00 -31.79
C ALA A 107 0.71 18.40 -32.84
N ARG A 108 0.69 17.75 -34.01
CA ARG A 108 1.58 18.08 -35.14
C ARG A 108 1.23 19.41 -35.80
N ALA A 109 -0.06 19.72 -35.92
CA ALA A 109 -0.51 20.97 -36.52
C ALA A 109 -0.30 22.19 -35.62
N HIS A 110 -0.21 21.99 -34.30
CA HIS A 110 -0.11 23.07 -33.32
C HIS A 110 1.09 22.90 -32.36
N PRO A 111 2.34 22.78 -32.85
CA PRO A 111 3.49 22.44 -32.01
C PRO A 111 3.75 23.45 -30.87
N ASP A 112 3.30 24.70 -31.04
CA ASP A 112 3.49 25.78 -30.08
C ASP A 112 2.25 26.14 -29.26
N SER A 113 1.22 25.30 -29.29
CA SER A 113 -0.01 25.55 -28.54
C SER A 113 0.23 25.67 -27.03
N ARG A 114 -0.52 26.58 -26.42
CA ARG A 114 -0.68 26.73 -24.96
C ARG A 114 -2.06 26.32 -24.48
N ASP A 115 -2.88 25.74 -25.37
CA ASP A 115 -4.26 25.39 -25.09
C ASP A 115 -4.34 24.04 -24.36
N ILE A 116 -5.29 23.92 -23.42
CA ILE A 116 -5.72 22.63 -22.87
C ILE A 116 -6.78 22.05 -23.80
N ILE A 117 -6.51 20.86 -24.34
CA ILE A 117 -7.35 20.22 -25.35
C ILE A 117 -8.07 19.04 -24.71
N GLN A 118 -9.38 18.96 -24.94
CA GLN A 118 -10.24 17.87 -24.51
C GLN A 118 -11.15 17.48 -25.68
N GLY A 119 -11.91 16.40 -25.57
CA GLY A 119 -12.91 16.07 -26.58
C GLY A 119 -14.22 15.61 -25.94
N PRO A 120 -15.28 15.37 -26.74
CA PRO A 120 -16.58 15.02 -26.20
C PRO A 120 -16.57 13.70 -25.43
N MET A 121 -17.18 13.68 -24.25
CA MET A 121 -17.45 12.46 -23.51
C MET A 121 -18.70 11.81 -24.07
N ILE A 122 -18.58 10.56 -24.52
CA ILE A 122 -19.66 9.73 -25.03
C ILE A 122 -20.31 9.01 -23.87
N HIS A 123 -21.65 9.00 -23.83
CA HIS A 123 -22.43 8.31 -22.81
C HIS A 123 -22.39 6.79 -23.04
N ASP A 124 -22.75 6.01 -22.02
CA ASP A 124 -22.67 4.54 -22.09
C ASP A 124 -23.52 3.93 -23.22
N ASP A 125 -24.63 4.58 -23.57
CA ASP A 125 -25.49 4.20 -24.70
C ASP A 125 -24.82 4.35 -26.08
N GLY A 126 -23.68 5.04 -26.15
CA GLY A 126 -22.98 5.35 -27.39
C GLY A 126 -23.67 6.37 -28.30
N ALA A 127 -24.81 6.94 -27.89
CA ALA A 127 -25.60 7.88 -28.66
C ALA A 127 -25.55 9.30 -28.08
N GLY A 128 -25.58 9.42 -26.75
CA GLY A 128 -25.42 10.67 -26.04
C GLY A 128 -23.97 11.15 -25.99
N LEU A 129 -23.78 12.48 -25.93
CA LEU A 129 -22.47 13.08 -25.66
C LEU A 129 -22.58 14.38 -24.89
N SER A 130 -21.51 14.72 -24.18
CA SER A 130 -21.32 16.00 -23.52
C SER A 130 -19.97 16.61 -23.91
N THR A 131 -19.95 17.91 -24.19
CA THR A 131 -18.75 18.60 -24.71
C THR A 131 -18.01 19.40 -23.66
N HIS A 132 -18.71 19.86 -22.61
CA HIS A 132 -18.16 20.76 -21.61
C HIS A 132 -19.00 20.76 -20.33
N TRP A 133 -18.52 21.46 -19.31
CA TRP A 133 -19.23 21.78 -18.08
C TRP A 133 -19.65 23.25 -18.04
N ASN A 134 -20.85 23.51 -17.52
CA ASN A 134 -21.28 24.85 -17.11
C ASN A 134 -21.03 25.09 -15.60
N GLN A 135 -21.40 26.27 -15.14
CA GLN A 135 -21.36 26.65 -13.73
C GLN A 135 -22.76 26.49 -13.09
N PRO A 136 -23.02 25.45 -12.28
CA PRO A 136 -24.26 25.34 -11.49
C PRO A 136 -24.46 26.54 -10.56
N ALA A 137 -23.39 27.14 -10.04
CA ALA A 137 -23.44 28.34 -9.21
C ALA A 137 -22.22 29.22 -9.46
N ALA A 138 -22.46 30.36 -10.12
CA ALA A 138 -21.40 31.32 -10.41
C ALA A 138 -21.09 32.23 -9.20
N PRO A 139 -19.83 32.69 -9.05
CA PRO A 139 -18.66 32.22 -9.80
C PRO A 139 -18.07 30.95 -9.16
N GLY A 140 -17.42 30.12 -9.96
CA GLY A 140 -16.40 29.19 -9.46
C GLY A 140 -16.88 27.81 -9.01
N LEU A 141 -18.17 27.47 -9.08
CA LEU A 141 -18.60 26.08 -8.93
C LEU A 141 -18.97 25.50 -10.29
N TRP A 142 -18.34 24.37 -10.63
CA TRP A 142 -18.40 23.70 -11.92
C TRP A 142 -18.90 22.27 -11.75
N GLY A 143 -19.32 21.63 -12.84
CA GLY A 143 -19.62 20.18 -12.82
C GLY A 143 -20.94 19.75 -13.45
N MET A 144 -21.71 20.64 -14.07
CA MET A 144 -22.94 20.26 -14.79
C MET A 144 -22.64 20.09 -16.27
N TRP A 145 -22.87 18.88 -16.78
CA TRP A 145 -22.64 18.51 -18.18
C TRP A 145 -23.55 19.26 -19.15
N GLU A 146 -22.95 19.78 -20.22
CA GLU A 146 -23.61 20.48 -21.32
C GLU A 146 -23.11 19.99 -22.68
N ARG A 147 -23.88 20.32 -23.72
CA ARG A 147 -23.58 19.94 -25.10
C ARG A 147 -23.61 21.15 -26.04
N ASP A 148 -22.48 21.38 -26.70
CA ASP A 148 -22.40 22.21 -27.89
C ASP A 148 -22.70 21.36 -29.15
N PRO A 149 -23.61 21.78 -30.04
CA PRO A 149 -23.94 21.05 -31.27
C PRO A 149 -22.72 20.74 -32.15
N ARG A 150 -21.69 21.60 -32.15
CA ARG A 150 -20.46 21.40 -32.93
C ARG A 150 -19.70 20.12 -32.56
N GLY A 151 -19.84 19.64 -31.31
CA GLY A 151 -19.24 18.38 -30.88
C GLY A 151 -19.87 17.13 -31.49
N GLY A 152 -21.06 17.26 -32.11
CA GLY A 152 -21.73 16.17 -32.81
C GLY A 152 -21.01 15.69 -34.07
N ASP A 153 -20.30 16.59 -34.75
CA ASP A 153 -19.53 16.29 -35.96
C ASP A 153 -18.07 15.97 -35.60
N ALA A 154 -17.70 14.69 -35.67
CA ALA A 154 -16.33 14.25 -35.38
C ALA A 154 -15.29 14.85 -36.33
N ALA A 155 -15.68 15.22 -37.56
CA ALA A 155 -14.81 15.87 -38.53
C ALA A 155 -14.77 17.40 -38.38
N GLY A 156 -15.56 17.95 -37.46
CA GLY A 156 -15.64 19.37 -37.19
C GLY A 156 -14.33 19.96 -36.66
N ALA A 157 -14.14 21.26 -36.90
CA ALA A 157 -12.99 21.98 -36.39
C ALA A 157 -13.01 22.05 -34.84
N PRO A 158 -11.83 22.06 -34.18
CA PRO A 158 -11.74 22.35 -32.75
C PRO A 158 -12.39 23.69 -32.40
N PHE A 159 -13.06 23.76 -31.25
CA PHE A 159 -13.73 24.98 -30.80
C PHE A 159 -13.51 25.21 -29.30
N GLU A 160 -13.58 26.48 -28.90
CA GLU A 160 -13.40 26.85 -27.49
C GLU A 160 -14.61 26.43 -26.65
N ILE A 161 -14.33 25.88 -25.48
CA ILE A 161 -15.30 25.54 -24.44
C ILE A 161 -14.94 26.28 -23.15
N PRO A 162 -15.90 26.51 -22.24
CA PRO A 162 -15.56 27.01 -20.92
C PRO A 162 -14.62 26.02 -20.24
N MET A 163 -15.03 24.81 -19.92
CA MET A 163 -14.18 23.81 -19.25
C MET A 163 -14.79 22.43 -19.34
N MET A 164 -14.11 21.41 -18.81
CA MET A 164 -14.63 20.04 -18.71
C MET A 164 -13.94 19.33 -17.55
N GLY A 165 -14.50 18.22 -17.08
CA GLY A 165 -13.82 17.36 -16.10
C GLY A 165 -12.47 16.85 -16.59
N LEU A 166 -11.60 16.46 -15.68
CA LEU A 166 -10.23 15.99 -15.96
C LEU A 166 -10.15 14.46 -16.08
N GLY A 167 -11.21 13.83 -16.62
CA GLY A 167 -11.14 12.42 -17.01
C GLY A 167 -10.27 12.20 -18.25
N LEU A 168 -10.17 13.20 -19.12
CA LEU A 168 -9.27 13.25 -20.27
C LEU A 168 -8.90 14.69 -20.63
N TRP A 169 -7.60 14.95 -20.82
CA TRP A 169 -7.10 16.17 -21.46
C TRP A 169 -5.71 15.95 -22.05
N MET A 170 -5.31 16.82 -22.99
CA MET A 170 -3.93 16.88 -23.49
C MET A 170 -3.44 18.32 -23.59
N MET A 171 -2.13 18.49 -23.43
CA MET A 171 -1.46 19.78 -23.52
C MET A 171 0.00 19.58 -23.92
N ARG A 172 0.64 20.61 -24.49
CA ARG A 172 2.09 20.64 -24.66
C ARG A 172 2.75 20.60 -23.28
N ARG A 173 3.71 19.69 -23.08
CA ARG A 173 4.41 19.43 -21.82
C ARG A 173 5.00 20.72 -21.22
N GLU A 174 5.62 21.54 -22.04
CA GLU A 174 6.27 22.80 -21.63
C GLU A 174 5.27 23.93 -21.33
N ALA A 175 4.03 23.83 -21.84
CA ALA A 175 2.98 24.81 -21.55
C ALA A 175 2.14 24.42 -20.32
N TRP A 176 2.25 23.18 -19.85
CA TRP A 176 1.50 22.67 -18.70
C TRP A 176 1.83 23.47 -17.43
N PRO A 177 0.86 24.15 -16.80
CA PRO A 177 1.14 25.02 -15.67
C PRO A 177 1.33 24.26 -14.35
N GLY A 178 0.92 23.00 -14.29
CA GLY A 178 0.82 22.22 -13.06
C GLY A 178 -0.31 22.66 -12.14
N PHE A 179 -0.67 21.78 -11.20
CA PHE A 179 -1.68 22.08 -10.18
C PHE A 179 -1.11 22.91 -9.02
N ASN A 180 -2.00 23.48 -8.20
CA ASN A 180 -1.59 24.13 -6.96
C ASN A 180 -0.91 23.09 -6.02
N PRO A 181 0.31 23.35 -5.53
CA PRO A 181 1.05 22.39 -4.69
C PRO A 181 0.41 22.15 -3.32
N LEU A 182 -0.55 23.00 -2.91
CA LEU A 182 -1.31 22.83 -1.68
C LEU A 182 -2.50 21.88 -1.84
N PHE A 183 -2.83 21.42 -3.06
CA PHE A 183 -3.95 20.51 -3.27
C PHE A 183 -3.75 19.17 -2.57
N ARG A 184 -4.82 18.61 -2.01
CA ARG A 184 -4.83 17.37 -1.21
C ARG A 184 -6.03 16.52 -1.56
N GLY A 185 -5.96 15.21 -1.33
CA GLY A 185 -7.12 14.33 -1.49
C GLY A 185 -7.77 14.45 -2.88
N PHE A 186 -9.09 14.55 -2.92
CA PHE A 186 -9.89 14.53 -4.14
C PHE A 186 -10.77 15.79 -4.27
N GLY A 187 -10.80 16.38 -5.47
CA GLY A 187 -11.77 17.42 -5.86
C GLY A 187 -11.19 18.84 -5.85
N GLY A 188 -11.78 19.74 -6.64
CA GLY A 188 -11.41 21.15 -6.73
C GLY A 188 -10.40 21.51 -7.84
N GLU A 189 -9.77 20.53 -8.48
CA GLU A 189 -8.79 20.76 -9.54
C GLU A 189 -9.39 21.09 -10.92
N GLU A 190 -10.63 20.65 -11.13
CA GLU A 190 -11.38 20.81 -12.38
C GLU A 190 -11.96 22.22 -12.44
N GLY A 191 -11.92 22.85 -13.62
CA GLY A 191 -12.28 24.26 -13.80
C GLY A 191 -11.20 25.24 -13.31
N TYR A 192 -10.59 24.99 -12.14
CA TYR A 192 -9.39 25.72 -11.68
C TYR A 192 -8.28 25.65 -12.73
N THR A 193 -7.95 24.45 -13.21
CA THR A 193 -6.87 24.26 -14.18
C THR A 193 -7.15 25.00 -15.49
N HIS A 194 -8.39 25.01 -15.95
CA HIS A 194 -8.79 25.72 -17.16
C HIS A 194 -8.66 27.23 -17.00
N GLU A 195 -9.04 27.77 -15.84
CA GLU A 195 -8.83 29.19 -15.53
C GLU A 195 -7.36 29.53 -15.44
N LEU A 196 -6.54 28.70 -14.79
CA LEU A 196 -5.09 28.89 -14.73
C LEU A 196 -4.46 28.90 -16.13
N VAL A 197 -4.89 28.01 -17.03
CA VAL A 197 -4.46 28.00 -18.43
C VAL A 197 -4.86 29.29 -19.15
N ARG A 198 -6.10 29.79 -18.94
CA ARG A 198 -6.56 31.07 -19.51
C ARG A 198 -5.73 32.25 -19.05
N GLN A 199 -5.45 32.34 -17.74
CA GLN A 199 -4.63 33.40 -17.17
C GLN A 199 -3.18 33.37 -17.69
N ARG A 200 -2.70 32.21 -18.15
CA ARG A 200 -1.38 32.04 -18.80
C ARG A 200 -1.41 32.17 -20.33
N GLY A 201 -2.53 32.63 -20.89
CA GLY A 201 -2.70 32.93 -22.32
C GLY A 201 -3.03 31.73 -23.20
N GLY A 202 -3.47 30.61 -22.61
CA GLY A 202 -4.05 29.49 -23.34
C GLY A 202 -5.59 29.55 -23.36
N ARG A 203 -6.22 28.59 -24.03
CA ARG A 203 -7.68 28.38 -24.04
C ARG A 203 -8.03 26.95 -23.71
N ALA A 204 -9.29 26.72 -23.35
CA ALA A 204 -9.85 25.38 -23.22
C ALA A 204 -10.56 25.00 -24.52
N MET A 205 -10.06 24.00 -25.22
CA MET A 205 -10.52 23.62 -26.56
C MET A 205 -11.15 22.22 -26.55
N CYS A 206 -12.30 22.09 -27.20
CA CYS A 206 -12.90 20.81 -27.55
C CYS A 206 -12.46 20.40 -28.97
N LEU A 207 -11.81 19.25 -29.10
CA LEU A 207 -11.48 18.55 -30.33
C LEU A 207 -12.56 17.49 -30.58
N PRO A 208 -13.50 17.70 -31.53
CA PRO A 208 -14.67 16.83 -31.71
C PRO A 208 -14.36 15.35 -31.98
N ALA A 209 -13.22 15.07 -32.61
CA ALA A 209 -12.73 13.73 -32.91
C ALA A 209 -12.16 12.98 -31.69
N LEU A 210 -11.75 13.69 -30.62
CA LEU A 210 -11.14 13.10 -29.42
C LEU A 210 -12.22 12.55 -28.47
N ARG A 211 -13.01 11.60 -28.97
CA ARG A 211 -14.16 11.03 -28.26
C ARG A 211 -13.71 9.98 -27.25
N TRP A 212 -14.29 10.03 -26.06
CA TRP A 212 -13.90 9.18 -24.95
C TRP A 212 -15.10 8.77 -24.10
N ARG A 213 -15.02 7.60 -23.48
CA ARG A 213 -15.99 7.07 -22.52
C ARG A 213 -15.34 6.99 -21.15
N HIS A 214 -16.12 7.25 -20.12
CA HIS A 214 -15.69 7.16 -18.73
C HIS A 214 -16.56 6.17 -18.00
N LYS A 215 -15.94 5.21 -17.30
CA LYS A 215 -16.67 4.33 -16.41
C LYS A 215 -16.98 5.08 -15.11
N PHE A 216 -18.14 5.74 -15.08
CA PHE A 216 -18.67 6.31 -13.84
C PHE A 216 -19.03 5.18 -12.86
N ARG A 217 -18.81 5.42 -11.56
CA ARG A 217 -19.01 4.42 -10.51
C ARG A 217 -20.49 4.16 -10.15
N ASP A 218 -21.43 4.71 -10.92
CA ASP A 218 -22.87 4.76 -10.58
C ASP A 218 -23.75 3.74 -11.34
N THR A 219 -23.25 3.07 -12.39
CA THR A 219 -24.14 2.32 -13.30
C THR A 219 -24.42 0.85 -12.92
N SER A 220 -23.79 0.28 -11.89
CA SER A 220 -24.04 -1.14 -11.52
C SER A 220 -23.90 -1.52 -10.03
N GLY A 221 -23.85 -0.54 -9.12
CA GLY A 221 -23.70 -0.81 -7.68
C GLY A 221 -22.62 0.05 -7.05
N PHE A 222 -22.97 0.71 -5.95
CA PHE A 222 -22.14 1.68 -5.25
C PHE A 222 -20.89 1.01 -4.64
N THR A 223 -19.83 0.83 -5.43
CA THR A 223 -18.51 0.50 -4.90
C THR A 223 -17.80 1.80 -4.58
N ALA A 224 -17.55 2.03 -3.29
CA ALA A 224 -16.80 3.19 -2.86
C ALA A 224 -15.42 3.24 -3.56
N PRO A 225 -14.87 4.43 -3.85
CA PRO A 225 -13.52 4.54 -4.35
C PRO A 225 -12.52 3.81 -3.44
N PRO A 226 -11.42 3.26 -3.97
CA PRO A 226 -10.39 2.64 -3.13
C PRO A 226 -9.54 3.66 -2.34
N TYR A 227 -9.96 4.92 -2.31
CA TYR A 227 -9.31 6.05 -1.64
C TYR A 227 -10.33 6.87 -0.84
N PRO A 228 -9.91 7.56 0.24
CA PRO A 228 -10.83 8.33 1.07
C PRO A 228 -11.38 9.55 0.34
N LEU A 229 -12.71 9.75 0.43
CA LEU A 229 -13.38 10.97 0.00
C LEU A 229 -13.64 11.87 1.20
N ARG A 230 -12.73 12.82 1.45
CA ARG A 230 -12.88 13.80 2.53
C ARG A 230 -13.43 15.09 1.96
N LEU A 231 -14.55 15.55 2.51
CA LEU A 231 -15.17 16.81 2.10
C LEU A 231 -14.23 18.00 2.39
N GLU A 232 -13.47 17.91 3.46
CA GLU A 232 -12.47 18.88 3.88
C GLU A 232 -11.38 19.08 2.82
N ASP A 233 -10.92 18.00 2.17
CA ASP A 233 -9.90 18.08 1.12
C ASP A 233 -10.46 18.80 -0.12
N HIS A 234 -11.69 18.47 -0.52
CA HIS A 234 -12.36 19.15 -1.63
C HIS A 234 -12.57 20.65 -1.31
N VAL A 235 -13.09 20.97 -0.13
CA VAL A 235 -13.29 22.37 0.31
C VAL A 235 -11.95 23.11 0.36
N TRP A 236 -10.90 22.49 0.93
CA TRP A 236 -9.57 23.06 0.97
C TRP A 236 -9.06 23.40 -0.43
N ASN A 237 -9.16 22.47 -1.38
CA ASN A 237 -8.68 22.67 -2.75
C ASN A 237 -9.45 23.78 -3.47
N LEU A 238 -10.77 23.86 -3.32
CA LEU A 238 -11.56 24.99 -3.84
C LEU A 238 -11.09 26.32 -3.22
N LEU A 239 -10.89 26.37 -1.90
CA LEU A 239 -10.46 27.59 -1.23
C LEU A 239 -9.07 28.04 -1.73
N VAL A 240 -8.06 27.17 -1.75
CA VAL A 240 -6.71 27.57 -2.20
C VAL A 240 -6.65 27.78 -3.72
N GLY A 241 -7.32 26.95 -4.52
CA GLY A 241 -7.32 27.05 -5.97
C GLY A 241 -7.96 28.36 -6.44
N HIS A 242 -9.15 28.68 -5.95
CA HIS A 242 -9.84 29.93 -6.28
C HIS A 242 -9.08 31.16 -5.82
N ARG A 243 -8.40 31.08 -4.67
CA ARG A 243 -7.55 32.17 -4.20
C ARG A 243 -6.36 32.40 -5.12
N GLU A 244 -5.69 31.36 -5.62
CA GLU A 244 -4.62 31.53 -6.62
C GLU A 244 -5.13 32.24 -7.88
N VAL A 245 -6.24 31.79 -8.45
CA VAL A 245 -6.77 32.37 -9.70
C VAL A 245 -7.67 33.60 -9.49
N GLY A 246 -7.81 34.10 -8.27
CA GLY A 246 -8.57 35.32 -7.97
C GLY A 246 -10.10 35.20 -8.11
N ILE A 247 -10.68 34.01 -7.93
CA ILE A 247 -12.14 33.80 -7.99
C ILE A 247 -12.75 33.97 -6.59
N GLY A 248 -13.60 34.98 -6.42
CA GLY A 248 -14.34 35.23 -5.17
C GLY A 248 -15.57 34.33 -4.99
N ALA A 249 -15.39 33.03 -4.73
CA ALA A 249 -16.48 32.04 -4.62
C ALA A 249 -16.78 31.57 -3.18
N LEU A 250 -16.29 32.26 -2.15
CA LEU A 250 -16.43 31.83 -0.76
C LEU A 250 -17.90 31.53 -0.36
N PRO A 251 -18.90 32.38 -0.69
CA PRO A 251 -20.31 32.09 -0.39
C PRO A 251 -20.83 30.84 -1.11
N GLN A 252 -20.45 30.65 -2.38
CA GLN A 252 -20.86 29.50 -3.20
C GLN A 252 -20.29 28.20 -2.64
N ILE A 253 -18.99 28.20 -2.31
CA ILE A 253 -18.29 27.06 -1.69
C ILE A 253 -18.96 26.71 -0.36
N HIS A 254 -19.26 27.71 0.47
CA HIS A 254 -19.97 27.49 1.73
C HIS A 254 -21.35 26.84 1.49
N GLU A 255 -22.16 27.41 0.61
CA GLU A 255 -23.51 26.92 0.37
C GLU A 255 -23.54 25.48 -0.19
N HIS A 256 -22.60 25.12 -1.07
CA HIS A 256 -22.61 23.79 -1.70
C HIS A 256 -21.87 22.73 -0.88
N PHE A 257 -20.76 23.10 -0.24
CA PHE A 257 -19.88 22.17 0.44
C PHE A 257 -19.72 22.51 1.92
N GLY A 258 -19.36 23.76 2.23
CA GLY A 258 -19.02 24.19 3.60
C GLY A 258 -20.13 23.96 4.63
N ARG A 259 -21.41 24.15 4.29
CA ARG A 259 -22.56 23.95 5.19
C ARG A 259 -22.71 22.52 5.72
N ARG A 260 -22.04 21.55 5.08
CA ARG A 260 -22.01 20.14 5.49
C ARG A 260 -20.85 19.84 6.46
N LEU A 261 -19.94 20.79 6.67
CA LEU A 261 -18.85 20.68 7.63
C LEU A 261 -19.27 21.30 8.97
N PRO A 262 -18.67 20.85 10.10
CA PRO A 262 -18.79 21.56 11.37
C PRO A 262 -18.30 23.00 11.24
N GLU A 263 -19.01 23.95 11.85
CA GLU A 263 -18.69 25.39 11.78
C GLU A 263 -17.25 25.73 12.19
N GLY A 264 -16.70 25.02 13.20
CA GLY A 264 -15.31 25.17 13.61
C GLY A 264 -14.32 24.74 12.52
N THR A 265 -14.60 23.62 11.85
CA THR A 265 -13.78 23.09 10.74
C THR A 265 -13.83 24.02 9.53
N TRP A 266 -15.02 24.52 9.16
CA TRP A 266 -15.15 25.50 8.08
C TRP A 266 -14.31 26.75 8.34
N ARG A 267 -14.43 27.36 9.53
CA ARG A 267 -13.65 28.56 9.90
C ARG A 267 -12.14 28.30 9.91
N ASP A 268 -11.70 27.12 10.37
CA ASP A 268 -10.29 26.71 10.32
C ASP A 268 -9.79 26.62 8.87
N LEU A 269 -10.53 25.94 7.98
CA LEU A 269 -10.16 25.79 6.58
C LEU A 269 -10.05 27.13 5.87
N VAL A 270 -11.00 28.05 6.09
CA VAL A 270 -10.96 29.40 5.51
C VAL A 270 -9.71 30.14 6.00
N SER A 271 -9.53 30.25 7.32
CA SER A 271 -8.38 30.94 7.93
C SER A 271 -7.03 30.40 7.44
N ARG A 272 -6.88 29.07 7.40
CA ARG A 272 -5.65 28.43 6.94
C ARG A 272 -5.43 28.60 5.44
N SER A 273 -6.49 28.60 4.63
CA SER A 273 -6.38 28.86 3.19
C SER A 273 -5.96 30.30 2.92
N GLU A 274 -6.41 31.26 3.73
CA GLU A 274 -6.02 32.67 3.64
C GLU A 274 -4.55 32.88 3.96
N ALA A 275 -4.06 32.21 5.01
CA ALA A 275 -2.66 32.24 5.41
C ALA A 275 -1.74 31.54 4.39
N ALA A 276 -2.19 30.44 3.79
CA ALA A 276 -1.37 29.63 2.89
C ALA A 276 -1.32 30.16 1.44
N GLN A 277 -2.41 30.79 0.97
CA GLN A 277 -2.54 31.26 -0.40
C GLN A 277 -3.15 32.68 -0.40
N PRO A 278 -2.42 33.73 -0.76
CA PRO A 278 -3.00 35.06 -0.92
C PRO A 278 -4.00 35.11 -2.09
N PHE A 279 -5.05 35.93 -1.97
CA PHE A 279 -6.07 36.09 -3.01
C PHE A 279 -5.51 36.84 -4.23
N GLY A 280 -5.63 36.25 -5.42
CA GLY A 280 -4.98 36.70 -6.66
C GLY A 280 -3.45 36.72 -6.59
N GLY A 281 -2.87 36.13 -5.54
CA GLY A 281 -1.42 36.09 -5.33
C GLY A 281 -0.80 34.85 -5.95
N PRO A 282 0.54 34.87 -6.15
CA PRO A 282 1.24 33.69 -6.67
C PRO A 282 1.01 32.49 -5.74
N ARG A 283 0.88 31.30 -6.33
CA ARG A 283 0.90 30.07 -5.53
C ARG A 283 2.25 29.90 -4.83
N PRO A 284 2.31 29.24 -3.67
CA PRO A 284 3.58 28.91 -3.03
C PRO A 284 4.49 28.16 -4.00
N GLU A 285 5.70 28.68 -4.20
CA GLU A 285 6.75 27.98 -4.94
C GLU A 285 7.80 27.48 -3.95
N ILE A 286 8.27 26.26 -4.18
CA ILE A 286 9.39 25.68 -3.44
C ILE A 286 10.66 26.15 -4.15
N GLU A 287 11.57 26.78 -3.40
CA GLU A 287 12.85 27.22 -3.94
C GLU A 287 13.63 26.01 -4.47
N ARG A 288 13.78 25.96 -5.79
CA ARG A 288 14.47 24.87 -6.48
C ARG A 288 15.92 24.82 -6.04
N GLN A 289 16.39 23.62 -5.68
CA GLN A 289 17.74 23.38 -5.18
C GLN A 289 18.53 22.61 -6.23
N ARG A 290 19.80 22.95 -6.43
CA ARG A 290 20.77 22.23 -7.26
C ARG A 290 21.58 21.30 -6.36
N ILE A 291 21.28 20.01 -6.43
CA ILE A 291 21.84 18.97 -5.56
C ILE A 291 22.83 18.13 -6.35
N LEU A 292 24.06 18.02 -5.86
CA LEU A 292 25.03 17.07 -6.35
C LEU A 292 24.94 15.76 -5.56
N ALA A 293 24.46 14.69 -6.17
CA ALA A 293 24.46 13.34 -5.61
C ALA A 293 25.80 12.67 -5.92
N VAL A 294 26.62 12.48 -4.88
CA VAL A 294 27.94 11.84 -5.02
C VAL A 294 27.82 10.37 -4.68
N TRP A 295 28.00 9.50 -5.68
CA TRP A 295 28.04 8.06 -5.48
C TRP A 295 29.48 7.54 -5.44
N TYR A 296 29.86 6.83 -4.38
CA TYR A 296 31.22 6.35 -4.18
C TYR A 296 31.28 4.86 -3.81
N SER A 297 32.27 4.15 -4.36
CA SER A 297 32.43 2.72 -4.13
C SER A 297 33.88 2.25 -4.15
N ASP A 298 34.23 1.39 -3.19
CA ASP A 298 35.48 0.61 -3.22
C ASP A 298 35.39 -0.64 -4.11
N SER A 299 34.25 -0.84 -4.78
CA SER A 299 33.98 -1.98 -5.70
C SER A 299 34.07 -3.38 -5.07
N ALA A 300 34.21 -3.48 -3.75
CA ALA A 300 34.28 -4.75 -3.04
C ALA A 300 32.92 -5.44 -2.77
N PRO A 301 31.79 -4.73 -2.64
CA PRO A 301 30.48 -5.37 -2.59
C PRO A 301 30.17 -6.19 -3.84
N PRO A 302 29.19 -7.11 -3.77
CA PRO A 302 28.74 -7.86 -4.95
C PRO A 302 28.33 -6.95 -6.11
N LYS A 303 28.76 -7.27 -7.33
CA LYS A 303 28.46 -6.48 -8.55
C LYS A 303 26.96 -6.20 -8.74
N GLN A 304 26.11 -7.16 -8.39
CA GLN A 304 24.65 -6.98 -8.47
C GLN A 304 24.14 -5.92 -7.50
N LEU A 305 24.73 -5.79 -6.30
CA LEU A 305 24.38 -4.74 -5.35
C LEU A 305 24.81 -3.37 -5.88
N LEU A 306 26.06 -3.26 -6.35
CA LEU A 306 26.57 -2.02 -6.94
C LEU A 306 25.67 -1.52 -8.08
N ALA A 307 25.24 -2.44 -8.97
CA ALA A 307 24.35 -2.13 -10.08
C ALA A 307 22.95 -1.68 -9.63
N LYS A 308 22.40 -2.25 -8.53
CA LYS A 308 21.10 -1.85 -7.98
C LYS A 308 21.18 -0.51 -7.24
N SER A 309 22.24 -0.26 -6.48
CA SER A 309 22.44 0.98 -5.72
C SER A 309 22.49 2.19 -6.66
N ILE A 310 23.43 2.20 -7.62
CA ILE A 310 23.54 3.29 -8.60
C ILE A 310 22.26 3.45 -9.47
N LEU A 311 21.57 2.35 -9.78
CA LEU A 311 20.30 2.40 -10.52
C LEU A 311 19.23 3.10 -9.67
N SER A 312 19.17 2.84 -8.37
CA SER A 312 18.24 3.52 -7.47
C SER A 312 18.54 5.03 -7.37
N VAL A 313 19.82 5.42 -7.29
CA VAL A 313 20.23 6.84 -7.26
C VAL A 313 19.84 7.56 -8.55
N THR A 314 20.22 7.00 -9.70
CA THR A 314 19.91 7.59 -11.01
C THR A 314 18.42 7.59 -11.31
N ALA A 315 17.68 6.56 -10.91
CA ALA A 315 16.22 6.52 -11.03
C ALA A 315 15.53 7.53 -10.11
N SER A 316 16.07 7.79 -8.91
CA SER A 316 15.58 8.82 -8.01
C SER A 316 15.82 10.21 -8.58
N ALA A 317 17.03 10.48 -9.09
CA ALA A 317 17.35 11.74 -9.77
C ALA A 317 16.42 11.98 -10.98
N ALA A 318 16.23 10.98 -11.84
CA ALA A 318 15.35 11.07 -13.01
C ALA A 318 13.86 11.27 -12.68
N GLN A 319 13.42 10.85 -11.48
CA GLN A 319 12.04 11.01 -11.01
C GLN A 319 11.86 12.24 -10.10
N THR A 320 12.92 13.03 -9.90
CA THR A 320 12.85 14.27 -9.13
C THR A 320 12.16 15.34 -9.96
N GLY A 321 11.09 15.92 -9.41
CA GLY A 321 10.32 16.93 -10.13
C GLY A 321 10.58 18.35 -9.65
N ARG A 322 10.90 18.52 -8.36
CA ARG A 322 10.97 19.85 -7.73
C ARG A 322 12.37 20.44 -7.70
N HIS A 323 13.40 19.59 -7.74
CA HIS A 323 14.81 19.98 -7.62
C HIS A 323 15.63 19.52 -8.83
N ASP A 324 16.80 20.12 -9.00
CA ASP A 324 17.79 19.73 -9.99
C ASP A 324 18.81 18.82 -9.35
N VAL A 325 18.95 17.60 -9.87
CA VAL A 325 19.86 16.60 -9.31
C VAL A 325 20.87 16.20 -10.38
N THR A 326 22.14 16.27 -10.04
CA THR A 326 23.22 15.71 -10.86
C THR A 326 23.85 14.55 -10.11
N VAL A 327 23.98 13.39 -10.76
CA VAL A 327 24.65 12.22 -10.21
C VAL A 327 26.08 12.16 -10.71
N SER A 328 27.04 12.23 -9.80
CA SER A 328 28.46 12.05 -10.10
C SER A 328 29.00 10.84 -9.37
N GLN A 329 29.53 9.87 -10.12
CA GLN A 329 30.07 8.64 -9.57
C GLN A 329 31.60 8.55 -9.63
N CYS A 330 32.17 7.93 -8.60
CA CYS A 330 33.57 7.52 -8.55
C CYS A 330 33.72 6.14 -7.90
N ALA A 331 34.07 5.13 -8.70
CA ALA A 331 34.31 3.75 -8.24
C ALA A 331 35.78 3.34 -8.44
N TRP A 332 36.28 2.37 -7.67
CA TRP A 332 37.60 1.78 -7.93
C TRP A 332 37.68 1.12 -9.30
N ASP A 333 36.66 0.38 -9.71
CA ASP A 333 36.66 -0.30 -10.99
C ASP A 333 35.70 0.35 -11.99
N PRO A 334 35.97 0.23 -13.30
CA PRO A 334 35.05 0.71 -14.32
C PRO A 334 33.65 0.14 -14.14
N TYR A 335 32.67 1.00 -14.31
CA TYR A 335 31.27 0.75 -14.04
C TYR A 335 30.66 -0.43 -14.82
N ILE A 336 29.89 -1.29 -14.14
CA ILE A 336 29.21 -2.48 -14.70
C ILE A 336 27.71 -2.50 -14.34
N GLY A 337 27.01 -1.36 -14.46
CA GLY A 337 25.57 -1.26 -14.15
C GLY A 337 24.74 -0.65 -15.27
N THR A 338 23.41 -0.57 -15.07
CA THR A 338 22.45 -0.01 -16.03
C THR A 338 22.08 1.44 -15.75
N GLY A 339 22.48 1.99 -14.60
CA GLY A 339 22.31 3.40 -14.27
C GLY A 339 23.21 4.28 -15.16
N LYS A 340 22.70 5.43 -15.58
CA LYS A 340 23.41 6.37 -16.45
C LYS A 340 23.68 7.68 -15.68
N PRO A 341 24.68 7.71 -14.78
CA PRO A 341 25.06 8.95 -14.11
C PRO A 341 25.62 9.95 -15.12
N GLU A 342 25.41 11.25 -14.86
CA GLU A 342 25.89 12.33 -15.72
C GLU A 342 27.43 12.35 -15.78
N PHE A 343 28.08 12.07 -14.65
CA PHE A 343 29.52 11.97 -14.55
C PHE A 343 29.92 10.57 -14.06
N ASN A 344 30.77 9.91 -14.84
CA ASN A 344 31.28 8.57 -14.56
C ASN A 344 32.80 8.57 -14.55
N SER A 345 33.40 8.37 -13.37
CA SER A 345 34.85 8.34 -13.20
C SER A 345 35.31 7.07 -12.48
N THR A 346 36.52 6.61 -12.84
CA THR A 346 37.24 5.58 -12.11
C THR A 346 38.27 6.24 -11.21
N TYR A 347 38.34 5.80 -9.95
CA TYR A 347 39.26 6.35 -8.97
C TYR A 347 40.71 6.18 -9.42
N SER A 348 41.45 7.30 -9.43
CA SER A 348 42.80 7.39 -10.00
C SER A 348 43.93 7.22 -8.96
N GLY A 349 43.60 7.24 -7.66
CA GLY A 349 44.56 7.11 -6.58
C GLY A 349 44.87 5.66 -6.18
N GLU A 350 45.65 5.50 -5.11
CA GLU A 350 45.94 4.18 -4.52
C GLU A 350 44.65 3.55 -3.97
N LYS A 351 44.28 2.37 -4.50
CA LYS A 351 43.07 1.63 -4.10
C LYS A 351 43.33 0.86 -2.81
N ARG A 352 43.08 1.50 -1.67
CA ARG A 352 43.16 0.86 -0.35
C ARG A 352 41.95 1.18 0.50
N ARG A 353 41.56 0.25 1.37
CA ARG A 353 40.46 0.48 2.32
C ARG A 353 40.94 1.46 3.39
N GLY A 354 40.45 2.68 3.33
CA GLY A 354 40.81 3.74 4.26
C GLY A 354 39.94 4.98 4.07
N TYR A 355 39.75 5.75 5.15
CA TYR A 355 38.97 7.00 5.11
C TYR A 355 39.60 8.02 4.15
N ASP A 356 40.92 8.03 4.03
CA ASP A 356 41.66 8.85 3.06
C ASP A 356 41.25 8.55 1.61
N THR A 357 41.01 7.28 1.29
CA THR A 357 40.59 6.85 -0.04
C THR A 357 39.14 7.21 -0.32
N ILE A 358 38.23 7.04 0.65
CA ILE A 358 36.82 7.48 0.53
C ILE A 358 36.76 9.00 0.28
N VAL A 359 37.49 9.77 1.07
CA VAL A 359 37.54 11.23 0.95
C VAL A 359 38.12 11.66 -0.41
N ALA A 360 39.18 11.01 -0.88
CA ALA A 360 39.76 11.28 -2.20
C ALA A 360 38.80 10.90 -3.35
N GLN A 361 38.03 9.83 -3.22
CA GLN A 361 36.99 9.45 -4.18
C GLN A 361 35.88 10.50 -4.27
N ILE A 362 35.34 10.94 -3.12
CA ILE A 362 34.33 11.99 -3.05
C ILE A 362 34.86 13.27 -3.70
N ARG A 363 36.10 13.66 -3.38
CA ARG A 363 36.74 14.83 -4.02
C ARG A 363 36.81 14.68 -5.54
N GLN A 364 37.22 13.51 -6.04
CA GLN A 364 37.31 13.26 -7.48
C GLN A 364 35.94 13.34 -8.16
N ALA A 365 34.89 12.74 -7.58
CA ALA A 365 33.53 12.82 -8.10
C ALA A 365 33.04 14.28 -8.17
N VAL A 366 33.31 15.07 -7.14
CA VAL A 366 32.93 16.49 -7.09
C VAL A 366 33.71 17.31 -8.11
N ALA A 367 35.02 17.09 -8.24
CA ALA A 367 35.85 17.79 -9.22
C ALA A 367 35.42 17.51 -10.68
N HIS A 368 34.94 16.30 -10.97
CA HIS A 368 34.36 15.98 -12.26
C HIS A 368 33.06 16.75 -12.52
N ALA A 369 32.19 16.84 -11.52
CA ALA A 369 30.89 17.50 -11.63
C ALA A 369 31.00 19.02 -11.73
N THR A 370 32.01 19.63 -11.10
CA THR A 370 32.25 21.08 -11.17
C THR A 370 33.23 21.48 -12.27
N GLY A 371 33.86 20.51 -12.94
CA GLY A 371 34.90 20.74 -13.93
C GLY A 371 34.45 21.52 -15.18
N ARG A 372 33.14 21.64 -15.44
CA ARG A 372 32.59 22.45 -16.54
C ARG A 372 31.95 23.77 -16.04
N GLY A 373 32.19 24.14 -14.78
CA GLY A 373 31.70 25.38 -14.17
C GLY A 373 30.33 25.27 -13.51
N GLU A 374 29.77 24.07 -13.36
CA GLU A 374 28.53 23.85 -12.64
C GLU A 374 28.65 24.23 -11.16
N THR A 375 27.57 24.79 -10.60
CA THR A 375 27.47 25.19 -9.19
C THR A 375 26.31 24.46 -8.52
N TYR A 376 26.47 24.08 -7.26
CA TYR A 376 25.49 23.33 -6.48
C TYR A 376 25.22 24.02 -5.15
N ASP A 377 23.98 23.89 -4.66
CA ASP A 377 23.55 24.44 -3.37
C ASP A 377 23.85 23.46 -2.24
N ALA A 378 23.87 22.16 -2.55
CA ALA A 378 24.13 21.09 -1.59
C ALA A 378 24.74 19.83 -2.24
N VAL A 379 25.37 19.01 -1.41
CA VAL A 379 25.94 17.70 -1.77
C VAL A 379 25.25 16.60 -0.96
N ALA A 380 24.61 15.66 -1.65
CA ALA A 380 24.02 14.45 -1.06
C ALA A 380 24.99 13.27 -1.24
N PHE A 381 25.20 12.50 -0.18
CA PHE A 381 26.14 11.38 -0.19
C PHE A 381 25.40 10.07 -0.42
N CYS A 382 25.76 9.35 -1.49
CA CYS A 382 25.14 8.10 -1.88
C CYS A 382 26.12 6.94 -1.80
N GLU A 383 26.02 6.12 -0.74
CA GLU A 383 26.92 4.97 -0.57
C GLU A 383 26.46 3.76 -1.40
N HIS A 384 27.43 2.95 -1.79
CA HIS A 384 27.24 1.85 -2.74
C HIS A 384 26.37 0.69 -2.27
N ASP A 385 26.15 0.55 -0.96
CA ASP A 385 25.31 -0.46 -0.33
C ASP A 385 23.97 0.10 0.13
N VAL A 386 23.62 1.31 -0.32
CA VAL A 386 22.34 1.96 -0.02
C VAL A 386 21.48 2.04 -1.28
N LEU A 387 20.17 1.81 -1.10
CA LEU A 387 19.13 2.01 -2.09
C LEU A 387 18.32 3.26 -1.74
N TYR A 388 18.08 4.13 -2.73
CA TYR A 388 17.39 5.40 -2.55
C TYR A 388 16.02 5.38 -3.24
N PRO A 389 14.93 5.75 -2.55
CA PRO A 389 13.59 5.72 -3.12
C PRO A 389 13.40 6.81 -4.18
N PRO A 390 12.42 6.67 -5.09
CA PRO A 390 12.15 7.65 -6.15
C PRO A 390 11.94 9.09 -5.69
N SER A 391 11.41 9.31 -4.48
CA SER A 391 11.15 10.64 -3.93
C SER A 391 12.30 11.21 -3.08
N TYR A 392 13.44 10.52 -3.00
CA TYR A 392 14.52 10.87 -2.07
C TYR A 392 15.00 12.32 -2.27
N PHE A 393 15.35 12.69 -3.50
CA PHE A 393 15.86 14.02 -3.79
C PHE A 393 14.80 15.13 -3.72
N ASP A 394 13.55 14.80 -4.05
CA ASP A 394 12.40 15.66 -3.82
C ASP A 394 12.28 16.01 -2.32
N ARG A 395 12.39 15.00 -1.43
CA ARG A 395 12.28 15.20 0.04
C ARG A 395 13.43 16.01 0.64
N ILE A 396 14.67 15.70 0.28
CA ILE A 396 15.82 16.43 0.82
C ILE A 396 15.87 17.86 0.27
N GLY A 397 15.49 18.05 -1.00
CA GLY A 397 15.41 19.37 -1.62
C GLY A 397 14.33 20.24 -0.98
N ASP A 398 13.15 19.68 -0.70
CA ASP A 398 12.08 20.40 0.00
C ASP A 398 12.56 20.81 1.41
N ALA A 399 13.29 19.93 2.10
CA ALA A 399 13.84 20.23 3.42
C ALA A 399 14.93 21.30 3.39
N LEU A 400 15.78 21.31 2.35
CA LEU A 400 16.75 22.38 2.11
C LEU A 400 16.03 23.72 1.87
N ALA A 401 15.01 23.73 1.00
CA ALA A 401 14.25 24.94 0.69
C ALA A 401 13.50 25.48 1.93
N ALA A 402 12.91 24.60 2.73
CA ALA A 402 12.20 24.98 3.95
C ALA A 402 13.12 25.42 5.09
N ASN A 403 14.40 25.02 5.07
CA ASN A 403 15.38 25.31 6.13
C ASN A 403 16.64 25.94 5.52
N PRO A 404 16.57 27.20 5.04
CA PRO A 404 17.68 27.85 4.34
C PRO A 404 18.94 28.00 5.20
N THR A 405 18.80 28.07 6.53
CA THR A 405 19.91 28.22 7.47
C THR A 405 20.45 26.90 8.03
N ALA A 406 19.82 25.76 7.74
CA ALA A 406 20.28 24.47 8.23
C ALA A 406 21.57 24.06 7.46
N PRO A 407 22.68 23.75 8.15
CA PRO A 407 23.93 23.36 7.48
C PRO A 407 23.85 21.95 6.88
N VAL A 408 22.97 21.11 7.43
CA VAL A 408 22.80 19.70 7.08
C VAL A 408 21.32 19.36 7.08
N VAL A 409 20.89 18.63 6.05
CA VAL A 409 19.66 17.85 6.05
C VAL A 409 20.01 16.39 6.32
N SER A 410 19.39 15.81 7.35
CA SER A 410 19.59 14.44 7.79
C SER A 410 18.36 13.59 7.46
N ASN A 411 18.55 12.52 6.69
CA ASN A 411 17.53 11.53 6.40
C ASN A 411 17.54 10.40 7.43
N LEU A 412 16.67 10.49 8.43
CA LEU A 412 16.51 9.42 9.39
C LEU A 412 15.51 8.35 8.93
N ASP A 413 14.87 8.51 7.77
CA ASP A 413 13.90 7.56 7.23
C ASP A 413 14.59 6.52 6.33
N TYR A 414 15.19 5.55 7.01
CA TYR A 414 15.83 4.40 6.39
C TYR A 414 15.54 3.10 7.15
N ILE A 415 15.70 1.97 6.48
CA ILE A 415 15.56 0.60 6.99
C ILE A 415 16.74 -0.26 6.54
N GLY A 416 16.86 -1.48 7.08
CA GLY A 416 17.90 -2.42 6.68
C GLY A 416 17.38 -3.51 5.74
N LEU A 417 18.27 -4.18 5.03
CA LEU A 417 18.02 -5.41 4.27
C LEU A 417 19.20 -6.37 4.45
N ASN A 418 18.93 -7.63 4.78
CA ASN A 418 19.95 -8.69 4.74
C ASN A 418 19.40 -9.97 4.11
N GLY A 419 20.21 -11.04 4.10
CA GLY A 419 19.84 -12.34 3.53
C GLY A 419 18.64 -13.03 4.17
N THR A 420 18.13 -12.53 5.30
CA THR A 420 16.93 -13.04 5.97
C THR A 420 15.67 -12.18 5.72
N GLY A 421 15.81 -10.99 5.13
CA GLY A 421 14.69 -10.10 4.79
C GLY A 421 14.94 -8.62 5.13
N TRP A 422 13.86 -7.83 5.04
CA TRP A 422 13.82 -6.42 5.45
C TRP A 422 14.00 -6.33 6.97
N GLN A 423 14.93 -5.52 7.47
CA GLN A 423 15.29 -5.44 8.89
C GLN A 423 14.64 -4.24 9.57
N ARG A 424 14.19 -4.42 10.82
CA ARG A 424 13.76 -3.31 11.68
C ARG A 424 14.98 -2.51 12.12
N VAL A 425 14.75 -1.22 12.35
CA VAL A 425 15.75 -0.31 12.90
C VAL A 425 15.73 -0.43 14.42
N ARG A 426 16.90 -0.69 15.02
CA ARG A 426 17.14 -0.69 16.48
C ARG A 426 17.35 0.71 16.99
N GLU A 427 18.24 1.41 16.32
CA GLU A 427 18.60 2.78 16.63
C GLU A 427 18.96 3.53 15.36
N ARG A 428 18.61 4.82 15.35
CA ARG A 428 18.81 5.70 14.20
C ARG A 428 20.06 6.53 14.44
N HIS A 429 21.06 6.31 13.60
CA HIS A 429 22.22 7.17 13.47
C HIS A 429 22.07 8.10 12.28
N GLU A 430 23.00 9.04 12.17
CA GLU A 430 23.11 10.00 11.07
C GLU A 430 24.42 9.72 10.30
N PRO A 431 24.56 8.54 9.64
CA PRO A 431 25.76 8.20 8.89
C PRO A 431 25.86 9.08 7.63
N LEU A 432 27.07 9.28 7.11
CA LEU A 432 27.33 10.17 5.97
C LEU A 432 26.36 9.93 4.79
N HIS A 433 26.06 8.69 4.43
CA HIS A 433 25.18 8.32 3.32
C HIS A 433 23.69 8.69 3.51
N GLN A 434 23.33 9.20 4.68
CA GLN A 434 22.01 9.79 4.98
C GLN A 434 22.04 11.31 5.06
N LEU A 435 23.19 11.94 4.85
CA LEU A 435 23.36 13.38 4.98
C LEU A 435 23.35 14.08 3.62
N THR A 436 22.84 15.30 3.65
CA THR A 436 23.00 16.27 2.58
C THR A 436 23.53 17.55 3.19
N LEU A 437 24.72 17.97 2.77
CA LEU A 437 25.43 19.13 3.32
C LEU A 437 25.24 20.32 2.38
N ARG A 438 25.04 21.52 2.92
CA ARG A 438 25.18 22.76 2.16
C ARG A 438 26.58 22.85 1.55
N TRP A 439 26.70 23.49 0.39
CA TRP A 439 27.94 23.51 -0.37
C TRP A 439 29.16 23.99 0.42
N ASP A 440 29.03 25.10 1.14
CA ASP A 440 30.08 25.68 2.00
C ASP A 440 30.45 24.75 3.18
N VAL A 441 29.44 24.15 3.83
CA VAL A 441 29.61 23.16 4.90
C VAL A 441 30.34 21.92 4.39
N PHE A 442 29.96 21.44 3.20
CA PHE A 442 30.63 20.34 2.51
C PHE A 442 32.11 20.67 2.25
N GLN A 443 32.42 21.84 1.69
CA GLN A 443 33.80 22.23 1.40
C GLN A 443 34.66 22.27 2.67
N ALA A 444 34.15 22.89 3.74
CA ALA A 444 34.85 22.96 5.01
C ALA A 444 35.05 21.57 5.65
N ASN A 445 34.00 20.72 5.62
CA ASN A 445 34.04 19.38 6.17
C ASN A 445 34.98 18.46 5.39
N LEU A 446 34.98 18.54 4.06
CA LEU A 446 35.88 17.77 3.21
C LEU A 446 37.34 18.14 3.49
N ALA A 447 37.66 19.45 3.53
CA ALA A 447 39.01 19.92 3.83
C ALA A 447 39.49 19.47 5.22
N ARG A 448 38.59 19.42 6.20
CA ARG A 448 38.85 18.86 7.54
C ARG A 448 39.15 17.36 7.45
N ALA A 449 38.24 16.57 6.89
CA ALA A 449 38.36 15.11 6.81
C ALA A 449 39.65 14.69 6.09
N GLU A 450 40.07 15.44 5.06
CA GLU A 450 41.34 15.23 4.35
C GLU A 450 42.58 15.45 5.22
N ARG A 451 42.57 16.46 6.09
CA ARG A 451 43.68 16.71 7.03
C ARG A 451 43.76 15.62 8.08
N GLU A 452 42.61 15.21 8.63
CA GLU A 452 42.53 14.15 9.63
C GLU A 452 42.93 12.80 9.03
N ALA A 453 42.48 12.47 7.82
CA ALA A 453 42.79 11.20 7.16
C ALA A 453 44.30 11.02 6.88
N LYS A 454 45.03 12.12 6.65
CA LYS A 454 46.49 12.09 6.50
C LYS A 454 47.24 11.67 7.77
N THR A 455 46.60 11.72 8.94
CA THR A 455 47.22 11.29 10.21
C THR A 455 47.27 9.77 10.36
N GLY A 456 46.55 9.02 9.52
CA GLY A 456 46.42 7.56 9.61
C GLY A 456 45.49 7.07 10.74
N GLN A 457 44.88 7.98 11.50
CA GLN A 457 43.88 7.65 12.52
C GLN A 457 42.48 7.44 11.89
N PRO A 458 41.57 6.70 12.54
CA PRO A 458 40.16 6.67 12.15
C PRO A 458 39.56 8.08 12.08
N VAL A 459 38.83 8.37 11.01
CA VAL A 459 38.24 9.70 10.76
C VAL A 459 36.72 9.58 10.79
N ILE A 460 36.06 10.50 11.50
CA ILE A 460 34.61 10.67 11.39
C ILE A 460 34.34 11.57 10.20
N LEU A 461 33.68 11.04 9.17
CA LEU A 461 33.44 11.75 7.92
C LEU A 461 32.31 12.77 8.04
N GLU A 462 31.39 12.55 8.96
CA GLU A 462 30.26 13.41 9.24
C GLU A 462 30.72 14.77 9.83
N PRO A 463 30.07 15.89 9.46
CA PRO A 463 30.33 17.18 10.07
C PRO A 463 29.87 17.22 11.54
N ASP A 464 30.29 18.25 12.27
CA ASP A 464 29.91 18.52 13.66
C ASP A 464 30.13 17.34 14.63
N HIS A 465 31.10 16.45 14.33
CA HIS A 465 31.44 15.37 15.23
C HIS A 465 32.07 15.94 16.52
N GLY A 466 31.42 15.70 17.66
CA GLY A 466 31.77 16.31 18.96
C GLY A 466 31.05 17.63 19.28
N GLY A 467 30.26 18.18 18.35
CA GLY A 467 29.40 19.35 18.55
C GLY A 467 27.92 19.01 18.75
N GLN A 468 27.10 20.01 19.06
CA GLN A 468 25.64 19.86 19.12
C GLN A 468 25.02 19.96 17.70
N ARG A 469 24.23 18.95 17.30
CA ARG A 469 23.55 18.89 15.98
C ARG A 469 22.14 19.48 16.02
N THR A 470 21.93 20.53 16.82
CA THR A 470 20.62 21.14 17.08
C THR A 470 20.08 21.92 15.88
N ASN A 471 20.95 22.50 15.07
CA ASN A 471 20.58 23.30 13.91
C ASN A 471 20.39 22.48 12.62
N TRP A 472 20.50 21.15 12.69
CA TRP A 472 20.28 20.28 11.54
C TRP A 472 18.78 20.13 11.25
N ALA A 473 18.42 20.21 9.97
CA ALA A 473 17.08 19.83 9.53
C ALA A 473 16.99 18.31 9.44
N ARG A 474 15.95 17.71 10.02
CA ARG A 474 15.73 16.26 10.02
C ARG A 474 14.47 15.94 9.26
N LEU A 475 14.56 15.04 8.30
CA LEU A 475 13.38 14.53 7.63
C LEU A 475 12.49 13.78 8.62
N PRO A 476 11.16 13.91 8.51
CA PRO A 476 10.23 13.17 9.36
C PRO A 476 10.41 11.67 9.16
N VAL A 477 10.18 10.92 10.24
CA VAL A 477 10.24 9.46 10.32
C VAL A 477 8.89 8.95 10.77
N GLY A 478 8.32 7.95 10.09
CA GLY A 478 7.12 7.24 10.53
C GLY A 478 6.18 6.86 9.39
N ASP A 479 4.95 6.47 9.72
CA ASP A 479 3.96 5.93 8.77
C ASP A 479 3.56 6.91 7.65
N SER A 480 3.92 8.19 7.77
CA SER A 480 3.74 9.23 6.75
C SER A 480 4.80 9.19 5.64
N THR A 481 5.85 8.37 5.76
CA THR A 481 6.93 8.26 4.77
C THR A 481 6.98 6.84 4.17
N PRO A 482 6.15 6.53 3.15
CA PRO A 482 5.95 5.17 2.66
C PRO A 482 7.16 4.57 1.91
N MET A 483 8.23 5.35 1.72
CA MET A 483 9.39 4.98 0.92
C MET A 483 10.69 5.32 1.68
N PRO A 484 11.15 4.46 2.59
CA PRO A 484 12.44 4.64 3.28
C PRO A 484 13.61 4.29 2.37
N SER A 485 14.77 4.90 2.59
CA SER A 485 16.05 4.42 2.04
C SER A 485 16.40 3.05 2.64
N VAL A 486 17.20 2.24 1.95
CA VAL A 486 17.54 0.87 2.41
C VAL A 486 19.04 0.70 2.46
N HIS A 487 19.58 0.41 3.63
CA HIS A 487 20.95 -0.06 3.76
C HIS A 487 21.01 -1.59 3.61
N VAL A 488 21.80 -2.09 2.66
CA VAL A 488 21.95 -3.52 2.36
C VAL A 488 23.11 -4.10 3.14
N ASN A 489 22.80 -4.78 4.24
CA ASN A 489 23.75 -5.33 5.22
C ASN A 489 24.46 -6.61 4.74
N HIS A 490 25.21 -6.54 3.64
CA HIS A 490 26.03 -7.65 3.12
C HIS A 490 27.29 -7.90 3.95
N THR A 491 27.82 -9.12 3.97
CA THR A 491 29.03 -9.47 4.76
C THR A 491 30.35 -9.23 4.02
N HIS A 492 30.32 -9.02 2.71
CA HIS A 492 31.51 -8.88 1.88
C HIS A 492 32.09 -7.47 1.98
N GLY A 493 33.21 -7.30 2.68
CA GLY A 493 33.95 -6.04 2.60
C GLY A 493 33.29 -4.85 3.30
N ARG A 494 32.64 -5.06 4.46
CA ARG A 494 32.11 -3.98 5.31
C ARG A 494 33.20 -3.00 5.78
N PHE A 495 32.86 -1.72 5.86
CA PHE A 495 33.76 -0.66 6.35
C PHE A 495 33.45 -0.23 7.80
N THR A 496 32.18 -0.29 8.19
CA THR A 496 31.70 0.11 9.53
C THR A 496 30.79 -0.95 10.14
N SER A 497 30.55 -0.84 11.46
CA SER A 497 29.56 -1.65 12.19
C SER A 497 28.13 -1.08 12.11
N HIS A 498 27.88 -0.06 11.28
CA HIS A 498 26.55 0.58 11.16
C HIS A 498 25.44 -0.45 10.95
N GLY A 499 25.69 -1.44 10.08
CA GLY A 499 24.75 -2.53 9.81
C GLY A 499 24.41 -3.43 11.01
N ASP A 500 25.37 -3.63 11.93
CA ASP A 500 25.21 -4.51 13.10
C ASP A 500 24.62 -3.77 14.31
N VAL A 501 24.78 -2.44 14.32
CA VAL A 501 24.34 -1.56 15.40
C VAL A 501 22.92 -1.04 15.14
N CYS A 502 22.67 -0.50 13.94
CA CYS A 502 21.41 0.18 13.63
C CYS A 502 20.25 -0.75 13.31
N TYR A 503 20.49 -2.02 12.97
CA TYR A 503 19.44 -2.92 12.48
C TYR A 503 19.35 -4.23 13.27
N GLU A 504 18.14 -4.80 13.32
CA GLU A 504 17.95 -6.15 13.83
C GLU A 504 18.70 -7.18 12.97
N PRO A 505 19.42 -8.16 13.54
CA PRO A 505 20.18 -9.18 12.81
C PRO A 505 19.33 -10.02 11.87
N ARG A 506 18.01 -10.05 12.08
CA ARG A 506 17.05 -10.77 11.27
C ARG A 506 16.01 -9.83 10.66
N GLY A 507 15.61 -10.15 9.45
CA GLY A 507 14.52 -9.47 8.77
C GLY A 507 13.17 -9.79 9.43
N TYR A 508 12.28 -8.80 9.47
CA TYR A 508 10.90 -8.94 9.93
C TYR A 508 9.92 -9.38 8.83
N SER A 509 10.31 -9.24 7.56
CA SER A 509 9.48 -9.61 6.41
C SER A 509 10.36 -9.88 5.18
N LEU A 510 9.86 -10.73 4.27
CA LEU A 510 10.43 -10.90 2.94
C LEU A 510 9.83 -9.91 1.92
N THR A 511 8.79 -9.16 2.28
CA THR A 511 8.12 -8.19 1.41
C THR A 511 7.95 -6.85 2.11
N HIS A 512 8.23 -5.76 1.40
CA HIS A 512 8.02 -4.39 1.84
C HIS A 512 6.96 -3.71 0.94
N PRO A 513 6.05 -2.86 1.48
CA PRO A 513 4.99 -2.20 0.71
C PRO A 513 5.46 -1.48 -0.57
N HIS A 514 6.53 -0.69 -0.46
CA HIS A 514 7.18 -0.04 -1.59
C HIS A 514 8.21 -0.93 -2.32
N TRP A 515 9.28 -1.32 -1.63
CA TRP A 515 10.38 -2.07 -2.25
C TRP A 515 10.00 -3.48 -2.73
N GLY A 516 8.88 -4.06 -2.30
CA GLY A 516 8.45 -5.39 -2.71
C GLY A 516 9.30 -6.50 -2.08
N GLU A 517 9.55 -7.57 -2.83
CA GLU A 517 10.26 -8.75 -2.32
C GLU A 517 11.77 -8.51 -2.14
N ALA A 518 12.27 -8.87 -0.96
CA ALA A 518 13.68 -8.73 -0.55
C ALA A 518 14.66 -9.42 -1.52
N ARG A 519 14.29 -10.57 -2.10
CA ARG A 519 15.12 -11.30 -3.07
C ARG A 519 15.45 -10.50 -4.33
N HIS A 520 14.63 -9.50 -4.69
CA HIS A 520 14.92 -8.63 -5.83
C HIS A 520 16.02 -7.63 -5.53
N TRP A 521 16.32 -7.36 -4.26
CA TRP A 521 17.28 -6.34 -3.83
C TRP A 521 18.52 -6.95 -3.20
N TRP A 522 18.40 -8.06 -2.47
CA TRP A 522 19.51 -8.81 -1.91
C TRP A 522 20.43 -9.38 -3.02
N PRO A 523 21.77 -9.29 -2.89
CA PRO A 523 22.71 -9.76 -3.91
C PRO A 523 23.08 -11.25 -3.83
N GLY A 524 22.62 -11.98 -2.82
CA GLY A 524 22.92 -13.40 -2.62
C GLY A 524 21.67 -14.27 -2.60
N GLU A 525 21.84 -15.54 -2.26
CA GLU A 525 20.70 -16.38 -1.90
C GLU A 525 20.08 -15.87 -0.59
N MET A 526 18.75 -15.82 -0.56
CA MET A 526 18.04 -15.53 0.67
C MET A 526 18.13 -16.76 1.57
N THR A 527 18.72 -16.61 2.75
CA THR A 527 18.56 -17.57 3.84
C THR A 527 17.16 -17.34 4.39
N THR A 528 16.16 -17.93 3.74
CA THR A 528 14.77 -17.79 4.17
C THR A 528 14.64 -18.29 5.60
N VAL A 529 13.88 -17.54 6.40
CA VAL A 529 13.49 -17.97 7.74
C VAL A 529 12.45 -19.09 7.63
N ALA A 530 12.82 -20.21 7.01
CA ALA A 530 12.17 -21.49 7.25
C ALA A 530 12.65 -22.11 8.59
N ASN A 531 13.52 -21.41 9.34
CA ASN A 531 14.11 -21.85 10.59
C ASN A 531 14.15 -20.74 11.65
N VAL A 532 13.18 -20.79 12.57
CA VAL A 532 13.29 -20.54 14.03
C VAL A 532 12.85 -19.17 14.58
N ALA A 533 11.62 -19.23 15.13
CA ALA A 533 11.14 -18.83 16.45
C ALA A 533 10.89 -17.36 16.79
N GLN A 534 9.60 -17.11 17.04
CA GLN A 534 9.06 -16.36 18.17
C GLN A 534 10.04 -16.28 19.35
N VAL A 535 10.38 -15.06 19.75
CA VAL A 535 10.79 -14.80 21.14
C VAL A 535 9.50 -14.74 21.95
N VAL A 536 9.07 -15.90 22.43
CA VAL A 536 8.29 -16.00 23.67
C VAL A 536 9.29 -16.51 24.72
N ALA A 537 9.36 -15.82 25.86
CA ALA A 537 10.05 -16.33 27.04
C ALA A 537 9.62 -17.79 27.32
N PRO A 538 10.47 -18.65 27.88
CA PRO A 538 10.28 -20.10 27.80
C PRO A 538 9.01 -20.54 28.53
N SER A 539 7.94 -20.79 27.77
CA SER A 539 6.93 -21.79 28.12
C SER A 539 7.39 -23.12 27.51
N GLY A 540 7.34 -24.19 28.30
CA GLY A 540 8.05 -25.43 28.03
C GLY A 540 7.81 -26.01 26.64
N CYS A 541 8.90 -26.33 25.94
CA CYS A 541 8.91 -27.05 24.68
C CYS A 541 8.07 -28.35 24.77
N GLY A 542 7.01 -28.48 23.96
CA GLY A 542 6.14 -29.66 23.92
C GLY A 542 6.88 -30.98 23.59
N ALA A 543 7.99 -30.89 22.86
CA ALA A 543 8.89 -32.03 22.59
C ALA A 543 9.64 -32.53 23.84
N CYS A 544 10.00 -31.63 24.77
CA CYS A 544 10.56 -32.01 26.06
C CYS A 544 9.48 -32.58 26.99
N GLU A 545 8.22 -32.18 26.82
CA GLU A 545 7.10 -32.62 27.64
C GLU A 545 6.63 -34.04 27.27
N ALA A 546 6.42 -34.35 25.98
CA ALA A 546 6.01 -35.69 25.56
C ALA A 546 6.97 -36.80 26.02
N ASN A 547 8.27 -36.48 26.14
CA ASN A 547 9.30 -37.43 26.59
C ASN A 547 9.32 -37.65 28.11
N LYS A 548 8.64 -36.82 28.90
CA LYS A 548 8.49 -37.01 30.35
C LYS A 548 7.35 -37.98 30.71
N HIS A 549 6.49 -38.31 29.74
CA HIS A 549 5.30 -39.11 29.96
C HIS A 549 5.39 -40.44 29.22
N ASP A 550 5.02 -41.49 29.93
CA ASP A 550 5.14 -42.88 29.51
C ASP A 550 3.85 -43.40 28.83
N THR A 551 2.72 -42.70 28.97
CA THR A 551 1.45 -42.99 28.28
C THR A 551 0.78 -41.73 27.71
N LEU A 552 -0.08 -41.90 26.70
CA LEU A 552 -0.85 -40.81 26.11
C LEU A 552 -1.76 -40.11 27.15
N ALA A 553 -2.39 -40.88 28.03
CA ALA A 553 -3.22 -40.36 29.12
C ALA A 553 -2.43 -39.49 30.12
N LYS A 554 -1.20 -39.89 30.48
CA LYS A 554 -0.31 -39.09 31.35
C LYS A 554 0.12 -37.80 30.65
N TRP A 555 0.45 -37.87 29.36
CA TRP A 555 0.79 -36.67 28.59
C TRP A 555 -0.39 -35.71 28.49
N PHE A 556 -1.62 -36.21 28.26
CA PHE A 556 -2.83 -35.39 28.26
C PHE A 556 -3.06 -34.69 29.60
N ALA A 557 -2.93 -35.42 30.71
CA ALA A 557 -3.07 -34.85 32.05
C ALA A 557 -2.00 -33.77 32.32
N GLY A 558 -0.74 -34.03 31.94
CA GLY A 558 0.35 -33.07 32.04
C GLY A 558 0.11 -31.83 31.19
N ALA A 559 -0.27 -32.00 29.92
CA ALA A 559 -0.58 -30.91 29.00
C ALA A 559 -1.77 -30.04 29.43
N SER A 560 -2.76 -30.63 30.12
CA SER A 560 -3.92 -29.92 30.66
C SER A 560 -3.57 -29.11 31.91
N ALA A 561 -2.64 -29.59 32.72
CA ALA A 561 -2.24 -28.96 33.98
C ALA A 561 -1.11 -27.94 33.82
N GLN A 562 -0.19 -28.18 32.89
CA GLN A 562 1.01 -27.37 32.70
C GLN A 562 0.67 -26.09 31.93
N PRO A 563 0.88 -24.89 32.51
CA PRO A 563 0.62 -23.63 31.82
C PRO A 563 1.40 -23.52 30.51
N SER A 564 0.68 -23.25 29.42
CA SER A 564 1.19 -22.99 28.07
C SER A 564 0.22 -22.10 27.29
N ASP A 565 0.60 -21.65 26.10
CA ASP A 565 -0.26 -20.88 25.20
C ASP A 565 -1.48 -21.67 24.65
N PHE A 566 -1.63 -22.95 25.03
CA PHE A 566 -2.74 -23.80 24.60
C PHE A 566 -3.41 -24.64 25.71
N HIS A 567 -2.80 -24.80 26.90
CA HIS A 567 -3.28 -25.75 27.94
C HIS A 567 -4.78 -25.65 28.30
N GLU A 568 -5.33 -24.43 28.43
CA GLU A 568 -6.76 -24.23 28.73
C GLU A 568 -7.71 -24.76 27.64
N HIS A 569 -7.20 -24.98 26.41
CA HIS A 569 -7.94 -25.48 25.26
C HIS A 569 -7.75 -26.99 25.01
N VAL A 570 -6.85 -27.65 25.75
CA VAL A 570 -6.57 -29.09 25.61
C VAL A 570 -7.82 -29.93 25.86
N GLY A 571 -8.60 -29.59 26.90
CA GLY A 571 -9.88 -30.26 27.18
C GLY A 571 -10.90 -30.09 26.06
N THR A 572 -11.08 -28.86 25.58
CA THR A 572 -12.02 -28.52 24.50
C THR A 572 -11.69 -29.28 23.22
N LEU A 573 -10.43 -29.26 22.77
CA LEU A 573 -10.02 -29.95 21.54
C LEU A 573 -10.16 -31.47 21.66
N ARG A 574 -9.90 -32.03 22.85
CA ARG A 574 -10.11 -33.46 23.15
C ARG A 574 -11.57 -33.86 23.06
N ASP A 575 -12.47 -33.06 23.63
CA ASP A 575 -13.92 -33.35 23.60
C ASP A 575 -14.47 -33.31 22.17
N LEU A 576 -13.96 -32.39 21.32
CA LEU A 576 -14.29 -32.36 19.90
C LEU A 576 -13.76 -33.59 19.16
N ALA A 577 -12.49 -33.94 19.37
CA ALA A 577 -11.86 -35.11 18.75
C ALA A 577 -12.54 -36.42 19.15
N LYS A 578 -13.09 -36.53 20.37
CA LYS A 578 -13.88 -37.68 20.83
C LYS A 578 -15.15 -37.94 20.03
N MET A 579 -15.68 -36.92 19.35
CA MET A 579 -16.86 -37.03 18.50
C MET A 579 -16.50 -37.32 17.03
N CYS A 580 -15.22 -37.60 16.74
CA CYS A 580 -14.68 -37.70 15.39
C CYS A 580 -14.03 -39.07 15.16
N ASP A 581 -14.14 -39.61 13.95
CA ASP A 581 -13.41 -40.82 13.53
C ASP A 581 -12.03 -40.48 12.93
N SER A 582 -11.83 -39.22 12.56
CA SER A 582 -10.58 -38.72 11.97
C SER A 582 -10.31 -37.26 12.34
N ALA A 583 -9.04 -36.91 12.54
CA ALA A 583 -8.62 -35.54 12.72
C ALA A 583 -7.36 -35.23 11.92
N THR A 584 -7.25 -33.98 11.47
CA THR A 584 -6.05 -33.44 10.84
C THR A 584 -5.64 -32.16 11.54
N GLU A 585 -4.34 -31.99 11.76
CA GLU A 585 -3.73 -30.74 12.18
C GLU A 585 -2.91 -30.14 11.04
N LEU A 586 -3.10 -28.84 10.82
CA LEU A 586 -2.21 -27.96 10.06
C LEU A 586 -1.54 -26.99 11.02
N SER A 587 -0.24 -27.18 11.31
CA SER A 587 0.46 -26.33 12.28
C SER A 587 1.86 -25.92 11.85
N LEU A 588 2.30 -24.76 12.33
CA LEU A 588 3.71 -24.32 12.26
C LEU A 588 4.43 -24.47 13.61
N TRP A 589 3.69 -24.81 14.66
CA TRP A 589 4.13 -24.74 16.05
C TRP A 589 4.10 -26.11 16.74
N GLN A 590 4.84 -26.23 17.85
CA GLN A 590 4.86 -27.43 18.68
C GLN A 590 3.94 -27.25 19.90
N LYS A 591 2.62 -27.27 19.67
CA LYS A 591 1.63 -27.09 20.74
C LYS A 591 1.10 -28.42 21.28
N PRO A 592 0.55 -28.43 22.52
CA PRO A 592 -0.18 -29.58 23.08
C PRO A 592 -1.47 -30.00 22.34
N ALA A 593 -1.79 -29.40 21.19
CA ALA A 593 -2.96 -29.79 20.39
C ALA A 593 -2.87 -31.26 19.91
N ASP A 594 -1.67 -31.74 19.57
CA ASP A 594 -1.43 -33.12 19.14
C ASP A 594 -1.92 -34.15 20.16
N VAL A 595 -1.63 -33.94 21.46
CA VAL A 595 -2.05 -34.86 22.52
C VAL A 595 -3.54 -34.76 22.81
N ALA A 596 -4.13 -33.56 22.71
CA ALA A 596 -5.57 -33.38 22.87
C ALA A 596 -6.35 -34.17 21.80
N ILE A 597 -5.92 -34.05 20.54
CA ILE A 597 -6.54 -34.75 19.40
C ILE A 597 -6.31 -36.26 19.55
N ALA A 598 -5.06 -36.70 19.74
CA ALA A 598 -4.73 -38.12 19.83
C ALA A 598 -5.48 -38.82 20.96
N PHE A 599 -5.57 -38.19 22.15
CA PHE A 599 -6.29 -38.74 23.29
C PHE A 599 -7.81 -38.72 23.09
N GLY A 600 -8.34 -37.71 22.39
CA GLY A 600 -9.76 -37.67 22.05
C GLY A 600 -10.17 -38.79 21.11
N LEU A 601 -9.29 -39.16 20.17
CA LEU A 601 -9.51 -40.26 19.24
C LEU A 601 -9.27 -41.65 19.86
N GLU A 602 -8.84 -41.74 21.12
CA GLU A 602 -8.83 -43.01 21.85
C GLU A 602 -10.27 -43.41 22.20
N SER A 603 -10.73 -44.49 21.58
CA SER A 603 -12.03 -45.11 21.83
C SER A 603 -11.82 -46.61 21.94
N GLU A 604 -12.40 -47.22 22.98
CA GLU A 604 -12.37 -48.67 23.18
C GLU A 604 -13.17 -49.43 22.11
N ILE A 605 -14.09 -48.73 21.42
CA ILE A 605 -15.01 -49.34 20.45
C ILE A 605 -14.54 -49.09 19.00
N ASN A 606 -14.16 -47.86 18.66
CA ASN A 606 -13.70 -47.50 17.32
C ASN A 606 -12.62 -46.40 17.40
N PRO A 607 -11.33 -46.73 17.49
CA PRO A 607 -10.27 -45.73 17.63
C PRO A 607 -10.04 -44.99 16.31
N GLY A 608 -10.02 -43.66 16.37
CA GLY A 608 -9.89 -42.80 15.19
C GLY A 608 -8.46 -42.66 14.66
N THR A 609 -8.34 -41.99 13.52
CA THR A 609 -7.07 -41.69 12.83
C THR A 609 -6.65 -40.23 13.00
N PHE A 610 -5.34 -39.99 13.10
CA PHE A 610 -4.78 -38.64 13.27
C PHE A 610 -3.65 -38.36 12.27
N THR A 611 -3.80 -37.28 11.50
CA THR A 611 -2.75 -36.76 10.63
C THR A 611 -2.23 -35.42 11.17
N SER A 612 -0.92 -35.30 11.43
CA SER A 612 -0.27 -34.05 11.81
C SER A 612 0.63 -33.58 10.68
N ILE A 613 0.35 -32.38 10.15
CA ILE A 613 1.10 -31.78 9.04
C ILE A 613 1.86 -30.55 9.56
N CYS A 614 3.18 -30.55 9.35
CA CYS A 614 4.09 -29.52 9.81
C CYS A 614 5.29 -29.44 8.84
N PRO A 615 5.91 -28.26 8.61
CA PRO A 615 7.03 -28.14 7.66
C PRO A 615 8.23 -29.03 8.00
N ARG A 616 8.37 -29.43 9.26
CA ARG A 616 9.44 -30.31 9.74
C ARG A 616 8.85 -31.38 10.67
N PRO A 617 9.42 -32.60 10.70
CA PRO A 617 8.98 -33.62 11.64
C PRO A 617 8.95 -33.14 13.07
N LYS A 618 7.81 -33.27 13.75
CA LYS A 618 7.71 -32.89 15.16
C LYS A 618 8.30 -33.99 16.04
N PRO A 619 9.10 -33.66 17.09
CA PRO A 619 9.71 -34.68 17.93
C PRO A 619 8.71 -35.62 18.64
N GLN A 620 7.48 -35.16 18.89
CA GLN A 620 6.42 -35.98 19.49
C GLN A 620 5.84 -37.05 18.54
N TRP A 621 6.10 -36.97 17.22
CA TRP A 621 5.56 -37.92 16.24
C TRP A 621 6.02 -39.35 16.50
N ASP A 622 7.25 -39.56 16.98
CA ASP A 622 7.75 -40.89 17.34
C ASP A 622 6.95 -41.51 18.49
N ARG A 623 6.51 -40.69 19.45
CA ARG A 623 5.69 -41.14 20.59
C ARG A 623 4.25 -41.41 20.15
N LEU A 624 3.68 -40.53 19.34
CA LEU A 624 2.35 -40.73 18.76
C LEU A 624 2.30 -41.98 17.88
N THR A 625 3.34 -42.24 17.09
CA THR A 625 3.48 -43.47 16.30
C THR A 625 3.51 -44.71 17.21
N LYS A 626 4.22 -44.65 18.35
CA LYS A 626 4.26 -45.75 19.32
C LYS A 626 2.91 -46.00 20.01
N TRP A 627 2.19 -44.95 20.40
CA TRP A 627 0.93 -45.07 21.13
C TRP A 627 -0.28 -45.34 20.22
N MET A 628 -0.34 -44.71 19.04
CA MET A 628 -1.45 -44.85 18.10
C MET A 628 -1.22 -45.93 17.04
N GLY A 629 0.02 -46.37 16.83
CA GLY A 629 0.38 -47.33 15.79
C GLY A 629 0.08 -46.78 14.40
N GLY A 630 -0.44 -47.63 13.51
CA GLY A 630 -0.80 -47.26 12.13
C GLY A 630 -1.96 -46.26 12.00
N ARG A 631 -2.55 -45.79 13.11
CA ARG A 631 -3.59 -44.75 13.12
C ARG A 631 -3.04 -43.33 13.12
N PHE A 632 -1.74 -43.16 13.36
CA PHE A 632 -1.09 -41.85 13.32
C PHE A 632 -0.22 -41.71 12.06
N THR A 633 -0.30 -40.55 11.40
CA THR A 633 0.57 -40.18 10.29
C THR A 633 1.14 -38.79 10.53
N GLY A 634 2.47 -38.71 10.67
CA GLY A 634 3.20 -37.44 10.64
C GLY A 634 3.65 -37.13 9.21
N PHE A 635 3.23 -36.00 8.65
CA PHE A 635 3.54 -35.63 7.28
C PHE A 635 4.31 -34.32 7.21
N ALA A 636 5.61 -34.41 6.89
CA ALA A 636 6.49 -33.25 6.82
C ALA A 636 6.27 -32.49 5.50
N ALA A 637 5.41 -31.48 5.53
CA ALA A 637 5.06 -30.64 4.38
C ALA A 637 4.63 -29.25 4.86
N ASP A 638 4.73 -28.26 3.98
CA ASP A 638 4.19 -26.93 4.24
C ASP A 638 2.65 -27.00 4.34
N PRO A 639 2.04 -26.65 5.50
CA PRO A 639 0.59 -26.64 5.66
C PRO A 639 -0.14 -25.82 4.59
N ALA A 640 0.49 -24.79 4.02
CA ALA A 640 -0.11 -23.95 2.98
C ALA A 640 -0.35 -24.68 1.65
N SER A 641 0.33 -25.80 1.41
CA SER A 641 0.28 -26.55 0.15
C SER A 641 -0.05 -28.04 0.32
N ALA A 642 -0.13 -28.52 1.56
CA ALA A 642 -0.35 -29.92 1.83
C ALA A 642 -1.81 -30.32 1.54
N PRO A 643 -2.04 -31.43 0.79
CA PRO A 643 -3.38 -31.93 0.57
C PRO A 643 -3.93 -32.55 1.86
N VAL A 644 -4.98 -31.97 2.43
CA VAL A 644 -5.74 -32.58 3.53
C VAL A 644 -6.72 -33.62 2.96
N ALA A 645 -6.60 -34.86 3.43
CA ALA A 645 -7.57 -35.92 3.14
C ALA A 645 -8.92 -35.64 3.84
N PRO A 646 -10.05 -36.22 3.40
CA PRO A 646 -11.31 -36.11 4.13
C PRO A 646 -11.14 -36.44 5.62
N THR A 647 -11.60 -35.55 6.49
CA THR A 647 -11.40 -35.62 7.94
C THR A 647 -12.63 -35.10 8.67
N ASP A 648 -12.93 -35.60 9.87
CA ASP A 648 -14.04 -35.08 10.67
C ASP A 648 -13.69 -33.74 11.33
N LEU A 649 -12.47 -33.64 11.85
CA LEU A 649 -11.95 -32.43 12.50
C LEU A 649 -10.70 -31.92 11.78
N LEU A 650 -10.62 -30.62 11.57
CA LEU A 650 -9.42 -29.93 11.10
C LEU A 650 -9.05 -28.82 12.09
N PHE A 651 -7.88 -28.96 12.72
CA PHE A 651 -7.29 -27.96 13.60
C PHE A 651 -6.23 -27.16 12.82
N ILE A 652 -6.33 -25.83 12.85
CA ILE A 652 -5.46 -24.91 12.11
C ILE A 652 -4.78 -23.95 13.09
N ASP A 653 -3.46 -23.97 13.07
CA ASP A 653 -2.61 -23.14 13.91
C ASP A 653 -1.28 -22.83 13.18
N THR A 654 -1.40 -21.98 12.15
CA THR A 654 -0.31 -21.63 11.23
C THR A 654 0.13 -20.17 11.42
N ASP A 655 0.26 -19.41 10.34
CA ASP A 655 0.48 -17.96 10.41
C ASP A 655 -0.85 -17.28 10.76
N HIS A 656 -0.82 -16.36 11.70
CA HIS A 656 -2.03 -15.78 12.28
C HIS A 656 -2.56 -14.57 11.51
N THR A 657 -2.54 -14.65 10.17
CA THR A 657 -3.07 -13.60 9.29
C THR A 657 -4.25 -14.11 8.48
N ALA A 658 -5.18 -13.22 8.12
CA ALA A 658 -6.30 -13.55 7.26
C ALA A 658 -5.85 -14.12 5.90
N ASN A 659 -4.75 -13.58 5.35
CA ASN A 659 -4.19 -14.01 4.07
C ASN A 659 -3.58 -15.43 4.12
N ALA A 660 -3.17 -15.89 5.30
CA ALA A 660 -2.70 -17.27 5.48
C ALA A 660 -3.86 -18.23 5.80
N LEU A 661 -4.82 -17.80 6.61
CA LEU A 661 -5.93 -18.66 7.04
C LEU A 661 -6.98 -18.87 5.95
N MET A 662 -7.38 -17.82 5.22
CA MET A 662 -8.46 -17.89 4.25
C MET A 662 -8.21 -18.95 3.15
N PRO A 663 -7.01 -19.04 2.55
CA PRO A 663 -6.71 -20.11 1.58
C PRO A 663 -6.85 -21.52 2.16
N LEU A 664 -6.48 -21.74 3.43
CA LEU A 664 -6.62 -23.05 4.09
C LEU A 664 -8.07 -23.42 4.30
N LEU A 665 -8.89 -22.46 4.74
CA LEU A 665 -10.34 -22.67 4.90
C LEU A 665 -10.99 -23.01 3.55
N GLU A 666 -10.72 -22.22 2.51
CA GLU A 666 -11.28 -22.45 1.17
C GLU A 666 -10.81 -23.76 0.55
N ALA A 667 -9.54 -24.15 0.73
CA ALA A 667 -9.01 -25.38 0.16
C ALA A 667 -9.54 -26.66 0.83
N HIS A 668 -10.00 -26.57 2.09
CA HIS A 668 -10.26 -27.77 2.90
C HIS A 668 -11.67 -27.89 3.46
N HIS A 669 -12.46 -26.82 3.58
CA HIS A 669 -13.79 -26.87 4.22
C HIS A 669 -14.72 -27.96 3.67
N GLU A 670 -14.74 -28.22 2.36
CA GLU A 670 -15.57 -29.29 1.77
C GLU A 670 -15.16 -30.70 2.27
N ARG A 671 -13.88 -30.87 2.61
CA ARG A 671 -13.28 -32.13 3.09
C ARG A 671 -13.41 -32.31 4.60
N VAL A 672 -13.86 -31.30 5.34
CA VAL A 672 -14.02 -31.36 6.79
C VAL A 672 -15.48 -31.67 7.13
N ALA A 673 -15.76 -32.83 7.72
CA ALA A 673 -17.13 -33.29 7.92
C ALA A 673 -17.86 -32.56 9.06
N LYS A 674 -17.16 -32.30 10.18
CA LYS A 674 -17.77 -31.82 11.44
C LYS A 674 -17.22 -30.48 11.91
N TYR A 675 -15.92 -30.37 12.16
CA TYR A 675 -15.34 -29.25 12.92
C TYR A 675 -14.12 -28.60 12.27
N LEU A 676 -14.18 -27.28 12.09
CA LEU A 676 -13.01 -26.43 11.83
C LEU A 676 -12.65 -25.71 13.14
N VAL A 677 -11.42 -25.88 13.59
CA VAL A 677 -10.94 -25.30 14.86
C VAL A 677 -9.73 -24.41 14.59
N VAL A 678 -9.83 -23.13 14.95
CA VAL A 678 -8.78 -22.12 14.71
C VAL A 678 -8.34 -21.51 16.04
N HIS A 679 -7.02 -21.53 16.31
CA HIS A 679 -6.42 -20.94 17.51
C HIS A 679 -6.00 -19.48 17.31
N CYS A 680 -5.58 -18.80 18.38
CA CYS A 680 -5.12 -17.42 18.39
C CYS A 680 -6.13 -16.36 17.91
N THR A 681 -7.42 -16.66 18.04
CA THR A 681 -8.53 -15.83 17.55
C THR A 681 -8.81 -14.56 18.36
N VAL A 682 -8.12 -14.37 19.47
CA VAL A 682 -8.15 -13.14 20.27
C VAL A 682 -6.86 -12.36 20.12
N THR A 683 -5.72 -12.97 20.45
CA THR A 683 -4.42 -12.26 20.40
C THR A 683 -4.07 -11.82 18.98
N PHE A 684 -4.35 -12.67 17.99
CA PHE A 684 -4.15 -12.36 16.58
C PHE A 684 -5.48 -12.25 15.83
N GLY A 685 -6.55 -11.87 16.53
CA GLY A 685 -7.90 -11.82 16.00
C GLY A 685 -8.07 -10.70 14.96
N GLU A 686 -7.94 -9.44 15.38
CA GLU A 686 -8.10 -8.28 14.49
C GLU A 686 -6.79 -7.93 13.77
N THR A 687 -5.64 -8.05 14.45
CA THR A 687 -4.31 -7.80 13.90
C THR A 687 -3.52 -9.09 13.92
N GLY A 688 -2.97 -9.50 12.78
CA GLY A 688 -2.21 -10.74 12.68
C GLY A 688 -0.80 -10.66 13.24
N ASP A 689 -0.05 -11.76 13.14
CA ASP A 689 1.35 -11.89 13.59
C ASP A 689 2.38 -11.30 12.61
N ARG A 690 1.91 -10.66 11.54
CA ARG A 690 2.70 -9.84 10.60
C ARG A 690 2.30 -8.36 10.73
N PRO A 691 3.24 -7.40 10.64
CA PRO A 691 2.92 -5.98 10.70
C PRO A 691 1.82 -5.61 9.69
N ASP A 692 0.77 -4.93 10.16
CA ASP A 692 -0.35 -4.42 9.37
C ASP A 692 -1.17 -5.46 8.58
N ALA A 693 -1.01 -6.75 8.89
CA ALA A 693 -1.83 -7.80 8.30
C ALA A 693 -3.14 -7.96 9.11
N PRO A 694 -4.32 -8.02 8.45
CA PRO A 694 -5.55 -8.38 9.13
C PRO A 694 -5.42 -9.74 9.82
N GLY A 695 -5.88 -9.83 11.06
CA GLY A 695 -5.81 -11.04 11.87
C GLY A 695 -6.80 -12.11 11.44
N VAL A 696 -6.76 -13.26 12.11
CA VAL A 696 -7.54 -14.46 11.74
C VAL A 696 -9.05 -14.24 11.77
N MET A 697 -9.56 -13.28 12.56
CA MET A 697 -11.00 -12.98 12.62
C MET A 697 -11.52 -12.35 11.32
N HIS A 698 -10.68 -11.67 10.55
CA HIS A 698 -11.09 -11.15 9.24
C HIS A 698 -11.39 -12.29 8.25
N ALA A 699 -10.53 -13.30 8.20
CA ALA A 699 -10.78 -14.51 7.40
C ALA A 699 -11.99 -15.29 7.91
N LEU A 700 -12.13 -15.48 9.22
CA LEU A 700 -13.28 -16.19 9.80
C LEU A 700 -14.62 -15.49 9.52
N ARG A 701 -14.67 -14.15 9.57
CA ARG A 701 -15.89 -13.39 9.21
C ARG A 701 -16.25 -13.58 7.74
N ALA A 702 -15.28 -13.43 6.84
CA ALA A 702 -15.51 -13.59 5.40
C ALA A 702 -15.91 -15.03 5.06
N PHE A 703 -15.22 -16.02 5.64
CA PHE A 703 -15.50 -17.43 5.44
C PHE A 703 -16.90 -17.80 5.90
N CYS A 704 -17.29 -17.47 7.15
CA CYS A 704 -18.61 -17.79 7.66
C CYS A 704 -19.73 -17.05 6.90
N LEU A 705 -19.47 -15.84 6.39
CA LEU A 705 -20.44 -15.11 5.56
C LEU A 705 -20.68 -15.84 4.23
N LYS A 706 -19.61 -16.34 3.60
CA LYS A 706 -19.65 -17.07 2.33
C LYS A 706 -20.20 -18.50 2.47
N HIS A 707 -19.93 -19.15 3.60
CA HIS A 707 -20.27 -20.55 3.86
C HIS A 707 -21.18 -20.66 5.09
N PRO A 708 -22.49 -20.34 4.96
CA PRO A 708 -23.42 -20.21 6.08
C PRO A 708 -23.71 -21.52 6.82
N GLU A 709 -23.41 -22.67 6.22
CA GLU A 709 -23.48 -23.99 6.84
C GLU A 709 -22.46 -24.19 7.97
N TRP A 710 -21.40 -23.37 8.02
CA TRP A 710 -20.44 -23.33 9.12
C TRP A 710 -20.87 -22.35 10.20
N VAL A 711 -21.54 -22.87 11.23
CA VAL A 711 -22.00 -22.07 12.38
C VAL A 711 -20.95 -22.03 13.49
N VAL A 712 -20.88 -20.92 14.23
CA VAL A 712 -20.00 -20.82 15.40
C VAL A 712 -20.59 -21.64 16.54
N LYS A 713 -20.02 -22.82 16.82
CA LYS A 713 -20.40 -23.66 17.96
C LYS A 713 -20.01 -22.99 19.27
N ARG A 714 -18.80 -22.41 19.30
CA ARG A 714 -18.19 -21.79 20.47
C ARG A 714 -17.02 -20.87 20.05
N HIS A 715 -16.78 -19.80 20.81
CA HIS A 715 -15.56 -19.01 20.70
C HIS A 715 -14.99 -18.67 22.09
N ASP A 716 -13.99 -19.43 22.52
CA ASP A 716 -13.31 -19.24 23.79
C ASP A 716 -12.33 -18.07 23.70
N ARG A 717 -12.35 -17.16 24.69
CA ARG A 717 -11.58 -15.89 24.67
C ARG A 717 -10.27 -15.92 25.47
N ASN A 718 -10.09 -16.96 26.29
CA ASN A 718 -8.91 -17.22 27.10
C ASN A 718 -7.77 -17.83 26.27
N ASN A 719 -6.56 -17.82 26.83
CA ASN A 719 -5.36 -18.48 26.28
C ASN A 719 -5.17 -18.28 24.76
N HIS A 720 -5.05 -17.00 24.36
CA HIS A 720 -4.96 -16.48 22.98
C HIS A 720 -6.21 -16.64 22.09
N GLY A 721 -7.23 -17.36 22.55
CA GLY A 721 -8.52 -17.54 21.90
C GLY A 721 -8.61 -18.78 21.01
N LEU A 722 -9.78 -19.41 20.97
CA LEU A 722 -10.08 -20.59 20.16
C LEU A 722 -11.50 -20.49 19.58
N MET A 723 -11.65 -20.53 18.25
CA MET A 723 -12.97 -20.57 17.62
C MET A 723 -13.23 -21.95 17.03
N VAL A 724 -14.43 -22.47 17.30
CA VAL A 724 -14.92 -23.75 16.78
C VAL A 724 -16.08 -23.46 15.85
N LEU A 725 -15.88 -23.72 14.56
CA LEU A 725 -16.95 -23.76 13.57
C LEU A 725 -17.44 -25.20 13.41
N SER A 726 -18.75 -25.37 13.32
CA SER A 726 -19.41 -26.67 13.18
C SER A 726 -20.31 -26.68 11.95
N ARG A 727 -20.32 -27.83 11.27
CA ARG A 727 -21.28 -28.16 10.21
C ARG A 727 -22.29 -29.24 10.67
N CYS A 728 -22.26 -29.62 11.95
CA CYS A 728 -23.17 -30.60 12.52
C CYS A 728 -24.58 -29.98 12.70
N PRO A 729 -25.66 -30.62 12.22
CA PRO A 729 -27.02 -30.11 12.37
C PRO A 729 -27.44 -29.82 13.81
N GLU A 730 -26.98 -30.62 14.77
CA GLU A 730 -27.26 -30.48 16.20
C GLU A 730 -26.65 -29.21 16.83
N ASP A 731 -25.64 -28.61 16.20
CA ASP A 731 -25.00 -27.37 16.68
C ASP A 731 -25.70 -26.10 16.18
N VAL A 732 -26.61 -26.22 15.19
CA VAL A 732 -27.42 -25.10 14.70
C VAL A 732 -28.42 -24.67 15.78
N LYS A 733 -28.32 -23.42 16.25
CA LYS A 733 -29.20 -22.91 17.30
C LYS A 733 -30.67 -22.92 16.86
N GLN A 734 -31.55 -23.38 17.74
CA GLN A 734 -32.98 -23.36 17.48
C GLN A 734 -33.50 -21.94 17.29
N LEU A 735 -34.21 -21.73 16.18
CA LEU A 735 -34.86 -20.46 15.90
C LEU A 735 -36.16 -20.33 16.73
N PRO A 736 -36.62 -19.10 17.04
CA PRO A 736 -37.93 -18.89 17.64
C PRO A 736 -39.07 -19.50 16.81
N SER A 737 -40.24 -19.74 17.44
CA SER A 737 -41.43 -20.25 16.73
C SER A 737 -41.81 -19.37 15.54
N LEU A 738 -42.41 -19.97 14.49
CA LEU A 738 -42.81 -19.26 13.26
C LEU A 738 -43.67 -18.02 13.55
N TRP A 739 -44.62 -18.14 14.48
CA TRP A 739 -45.43 -17.02 14.95
C TRP A 739 -44.57 -15.87 15.51
N ARG A 740 -43.60 -16.19 16.38
CA ARG A 740 -42.72 -15.19 16.99
C ARG A 740 -41.76 -14.56 15.97
N LYS A 741 -41.31 -15.31 14.96
CA LYS A 741 -40.54 -14.78 13.82
C LYS A 741 -41.35 -13.76 13.03
N ALA A 742 -42.58 -14.12 12.65
CA ALA A 742 -43.49 -13.26 11.90
C ALA A 742 -43.77 -11.95 12.67
N MET A 743 -44.12 -12.04 13.95
CA MET A 743 -44.32 -10.86 14.80
C MET A 743 -43.06 -9.97 14.87
N ASN A 744 -41.89 -10.57 15.09
CA ASN A 744 -40.64 -9.82 15.22
C ASN A 744 -40.24 -9.11 13.92
N TYR A 745 -40.42 -9.78 12.78
CA TYR A 745 -40.14 -9.23 11.47
C TYR A 745 -41.13 -8.13 11.10
N THR A 746 -42.44 -8.35 11.29
CA THR A 746 -43.47 -7.33 11.05
C THR A 746 -43.23 -6.09 11.90
N ALA A 747 -42.91 -6.26 13.19
CA ALA A 747 -42.59 -5.13 14.06
C ALA A 747 -41.34 -4.35 13.60
N ALA A 748 -40.33 -5.04 13.06
CA ALA A 748 -39.13 -4.40 12.49
C ALA A 748 -39.48 -3.60 11.23
N MET A 749 -40.27 -4.17 10.32
CA MET A 749 -40.69 -3.49 9.09
C MET A 749 -41.61 -2.30 9.36
N ILE A 750 -42.50 -2.37 10.37
CA ILE A 750 -43.33 -1.23 10.78
C ILE A 750 -42.45 -0.07 11.28
N ARG A 751 -41.47 -0.34 12.15
CA ARG A 751 -40.53 0.70 12.63
C ARG A 751 -39.73 1.30 11.49
N HIS A 752 -39.19 0.45 10.61
CA HIS A 752 -38.41 0.90 9.46
C HIS A 752 -39.24 1.79 8.52
N LYS A 753 -40.46 1.36 8.18
CA LYS A 753 -41.36 2.14 7.30
C LYS A 753 -41.81 3.45 7.96
N ALA A 754 -42.12 3.44 9.26
CA ALA A 754 -42.49 4.64 10.01
C ALA A 754 -41.36 5.69 10.04
N ALA A 755 -40.10 5.25 9.98
CA ALA A 755 -38.92 6.13 9.95
C ALA A 755 -38.52 6.59 8.53
N GLY A 756 -39.31 6.28 7.49
CA GLY A 756 -38.99 6.64 6.11
C GLY A 756 -38.11 5.63 5.37
N SER A 757 -38.03 4.38 5.87
CA SER A 757 -37.24 3.28 5.32
C SER A 757 -35.70 3.56 5.20
N PRO A 758 -35.05 4.11 6.25
CA PRO A 758 -33.62 4.41 6.20
C PRO A 758 -32.79 3.12 6.26
N VAL A 759 -31.84 2.99 5.33
CA VAL A 759 -30.86 1.91 5.30
C VAL A 759 -29.51 2.40 5.80
N VAL A 760 -28.72 1.51 6.41
CA VAL A 760 -27.35 1.83 6.83
C VAL A 760 -26.41 1.92 5.63
N SER A 761 -25.28 2.63 5.79
CA SER A 761 -24.21 2.63 4.79
C SER A 761 -23.65 1.23 4.56
N LEU A 762 -22.99 1.02 3.42
CA LEU A 762 -22.35 -0.26 3.10
C LEU A 762 -21.31 -0.65 4.16
N GLU A 763 -20.52 0.30 4.66
CA GLU A 763 -19.53 0.08 5.72
C GLU A 763 -20.19 -0.46 7.01
N VAL A 764 -21.29 0.15 7.45
CA VAL A 764 -22.04 -0.30 8.63
C VAL A 764 -22.72 -1.65 8.34
N LEU A 765 -23.17 -1.89 7.11
CA LEU A 765 -23.73 -3.18 6.72
C LEU A 765 -22.67 -4.28 6.78
N GLU A 766 -21.47 -4.05 6.24
CA GLU A 766 -20.33 -4.98 6.26
C GLU A 766 -19.87 -5.25 7.69
N GLU A 767 -19.80 -4.22 8.54
CA GLU A 767 -19.49 -4.36 9.97
C GLU A 767 -20.54 -5.24 10.68
N ARG A 768 -21.84 -4.94 10.47
CA ARG A 768 -22.96 -5.72 11.01
C ARG A 768 -22.94 -7.17 10.51
N GLN A 769 -22.66 -7.39 9.23
CA GLN A 769 -22.49 -8.71 8.63
C GLN A 769 -21.33 -9.46 9.26
N GLY A 770 -20.17 -8.82 9.44
CA GLY A 770 -19.01 -9.41 10.10
C GLY A 770 -19.31 -9.82 11.55
N HIS A 771 -19.96 -8.96 12.32
CA HIS A 771 -20.38 -9.29 13.70
C HIS A 771 -21.35 -10.47 13.77
N CYS A 772 -22.27 -10.56 12.81
CA CYS A 772 -23.25 -11.64 12.72
C CYS A 772 -22.66 -12.93 12.17
N ALA A 773 -21.72 -12.87 11.23
CA ALA A 773 -21.09 -14.03 10.59
C ALA A 773 -20.42 -14.95 11.61
N THR A 774 -19.71 -14.36 12.58
CA THR A 774 -19.03 -15.08 13.69
C THR A 774 -19.81 -15.02 15.01
N CYS A 775 -21.13 -14.87 14.97
CA CYS A 775 -21.98 -14.87 16.16
C CYS A 775 -22.38 -16.28 16.59
N GLU A 776 -22.24 -16.60 17.88
CA GLU A 776 -22.69 -17.87 18.48
C GLU A 776 -24.22 -18.05 18.49
N ASP A 777 -24.98 -16.96 18.27
CA ASP A 777 -26.44 -17.00 18.08
C ASP A 777 -26.86 -16.97 16.61
N ARG A 778 -25.91 -17.05 15.66
CA ARG A 778 -26.25 -17.24 14.24
C ARG A 778 -26.69 -18.69 14.03
N ALA A 779 -27.77 -18.86 13.29
CA ALA A 779 -28.30 -20.14 12.87
C ALA A 779 -28.51 -20.06 11.35
N LEU A 780 -27.50 -20.51 10.59
CA LEU A 780 -27.43 -20.36 9.14
C LEU A 780 -27.61 -18.88 8.76
N ASP A 781 -28.59 -18.56 7.91
CA ASP A 781 -28.86 -17.19 7.44
C ASP A 781 -29.79 -16.38 8.35
N ALA A 782 -30.06 -16.87 9.55
CA ALA A 782 -30.94 -16.23 10.52
C ALA A 782 -30.28 -16.04 11.89
N CYS A 783 -30.83 -15.11 12.66
CA CYS A 783 -30.42 -14.90 14.05
C CYS A 783 -31.32 -15.71 14.99
N ALA A 784 -30.78 -16.66 15.77
CA ALA A 784 -31.54 -17.43 16.76
C ALA A 784 -32.07 -16.58 17.93
N ALA A 785 -31.52 -15.38 18.15
CA ALA A 785 -32.02 -14.48 19.19
C ALA A 785 -33.35 -13.81 18.85
N CYS A 786 -33.55 -13.41 17.59
CA CYS A 786 -34.76 -12.68 17.17
C CYS A 786 -35.57 -13.37 16.07
N GLY A 787 -34.99 -14.38 15.41
CA GLY A 787 -35.61 -15.15 14.35
C GLY A 787 -35.66 -14.47 12.99
N CYS A 788 -35.10 -13.26 12.85
CA CYS A 788 -35.08 -12.54 11.58
C CYS A 788 -34.00 -13.09 10.64
N PRO A 789 -34.26 -13.16 9.33
CA PRO A 789 -33.22 -13.33 8.31
C PRO A 789 -32.19 -12.20 8.43
N LEU A 790 -30.91 -12.54 8.36
CA LEU A 790 -29.81 -11.59 8.52
C LEU A 790 -29.81 -10.59 7.35
N GLU A 791 -29.89 -11.07 6.11
CA GLU A 791 -29.92 -10.24 4.91
C GLU A 791 -31.05 -9.19 4.94
N ALA A 792 -32.21 -9.55 5.48
CA ALA A 792 -33.34 -8.63 5.57
C ALA A 792 -33.23 -7.62 6.72
N LYS A 793 -32.52 -7.96 7.81
CA LYS A 793 -32.50 -7.14 9.03
C LYS A 793 -31.28 -6.23 9.13
N LEU A 794 -30.10 -6.71 8.72
CA LEU A 794 -28.84 -5.97 8.86
C LEU A 794 -28.85 -4.61 8.13
N PRO A 795 -29.50 -4.45 6.96
CA PRO A 795 -29.59 -3.15 6.29
C PRO A 795 -30.46 -2.11 7.00
N LEU A 796 -31.37 -2.52 7.89
CA LEU A 796 -32.36 -1.61 8.47
C LEU A 796 -31.69 -0.71 9.53
N ALA A 797 -31.62 0.61 9.27
CA ALA A 797 -30.99 1.57 10.19
C ALA A 797 -31.71 1.62 11.55
N THR A 798 -33.04 1.43 11.54
CA THR A 798 -33.90 1.45 12.73
C THR A 798 -33.74 0.25 13.65
N GLU A 799 -33.02 -0.79 13.24
CA GLU A 799 -32.94 -2.04 13.98
C GLU A 799 -31.65 -2.17 14.79
N THR A 800 -31.72 -2.96 15.86
CA THR A 800 -30.60 -3.31 16.73
C THR A 800 -30.42 -4.84 16.73
N CYS A 801 -29.21 -5.30 17.05
CA CYS A 801 -28.87 -6.70 17.18
C CYS A 801 -29.91 -7.48 18.01
N GLY A 802 -30.26 -8.70 17.55
CA GLY A 802 -31.28 -9.54 18.19
C GLY A 802 -30.96 -9.95 19.63
N LEU A 803 -29.69 -9.89 20.04
CA LEU A 803 -29.25 -10.19 21.41
C LEU A 803 -29.90 -9.27 22.44
N ALA A 804 -30.21 -8.02 22.07
CA ALA A 804 -30.93 -7.10 22.95
C ALA A 804 -32.30 -7.66 23.40
N LYS A 805 -32.98 -8.43 22.54
CA LYS A 805 -34.26 -9.09 22.89
C LYS A 805 -34.10 -10.24 23.89
N LYS A 806 -32.88 -10.75 24.05
CA LYS A 806 -32.50 -11.75 25.08
C LYS A 806 -31.89 -11.08 26.32
N GLY A 807 -31.92 -9.75 26.44
CA GLY A 807 -31.28 -9.03 27.55
C GLY A 807 -29.74 -9.10 27.53
N ARG A 808 -29.15 -9.46 26.39
CA ARG A 808 -27.69 -9.54 26.18
C ARG A 808 -27.20 -8.31 25.42
N GLU A 809 -25.94 -7.98 25.60
CA GLU A 809 -25.30 -6.85 24.92
C GLU A 809 -25.42 -7.00 23.39
N PRO A 810 -25.96 -5.97 22.68
CA PRO A 810 -26.08 -6.03 21.24
C PRO A 810 -24.71 -5.88 20.58
N LYS A 811 -24.40 -6.73 19.60
CA LYS A 811 -23.18 -6.60 18.78
C LYS A 811 -23.17 -5.36 17.87
N TRP A 812 -24.34 -4.78 17.62
CA TRP A 812 -24.52 -3.58 16.80
C TRP A 812 -25.86 -2.93 17.17
N LYS A 813 -25.93 -1.59 17.08
CA LYS A 813 -27.09 -0.78 17.46
C LYS A 813 -27.74 -0.14 16.23
N ALA A 814 -28.95 0.38 16.41
CA ALA A 814 -29.61 1.22 15.41
C ALA A 814 -28.71 2.40 15.06
N ALA A 815 -28.65 2.75 13.77
CA ALA A 815 -27.93 3.94 13.31
C ALA A 815 -28.81 5.16 13.59
N ALA A 816 -28.22 6.19 14.21
CA ALA A 816 -28.90 7.42 14.60
C ALA A 816 -29.22 8.30 13.38
#